data_AF-R1GPF0-F1
#
_entry.id   AF-R1GPF0-F1
#
_cell.length_a   1.000
_cell.length_b   1.000
_cell.length_c   1.000
_cell.angle_alpha   90.00
_cell.angle_beta   90.00
_cell.angle_gamma   90.00
#
_symmetry.space_group_name_H-M   'P 1'
#
loop_
_entity.id
_entity.type
_entity.pdbx_description
1 polymer ?
#
loop_
_entity_poly.entity_id
_entity_poly.type
_entity_poly.pdbx_seq_one_letter_code
_entity_poly.pdbx_strand_id
1 'polypeptide(L)'
;MTIRVAIQHKTSYEFDRDVHVSPHILRLRPAPHSRTHIHAYSLKVTPEDHFINWQQDPFGNYQARLVFPEKTRKLEFEVEVIADMTVINPFDFFIEEYAEHYPFKYDALLLEELSPYLKTSEDCPELDKWMAAIDRSETPIVNFLVGLNSQLANEISYGIRLEPGVQTCQETLTLKKGSCRDTSWLLVQILRRLGLAARFASGYLVQLTADVKALDGPSGPEEDFTDLHAWCEVYLPGAGWVGLDPTSGLLAGEGHIPLACTADPISAAPITGGTDKCEVTFDYSNTVTRIHEDPRVTKPYSDDEWENIKALGNAVDAELEAGDVRLTMGGEPTFVSVDDMDSDQWNTKALGDDKLRLAKDLLIRLKDEFATHAMLHYGQGKWYPGEELPRWALGCFWRTDGEALWRDPALLARVDKDYGHDIQDAERFSKTLSQSLGLSSMFVQPSFEDSLYYLWLERGLPDGVNPKKAKLTDDLERRRLANILSKGLESVTGYILPIAHSGSGWYSSKWPMRSDVITLVPGDSPMGFRLPLESLPATTPEEIIPERDPFEPREELPVYSQENISPEDADAPKRYVSVVRTAICVEPRHGRLHVFMPPMNTLEEYVELIHHVEETAKKLELPVVIEGYEPPKDHRLQKFLITPDPGVIEVNIHPSRSWNELVENTETLYQAAHECRLGAEKFMLDGRHTGTGGGNHITLGGVTPADSPFLRRPDLLRSFVNYWQHHPGLSYLFSGMFIGPTSQAPRADEGRDEALYEMEIAFQNFPDGLVDQPWLADRLMRNLLVDITGNTHRAEFCIDKLYAAGTASGRQGLLEFRGFEMPPHARMSLVQNLLIRCLAARFWKAPYHKPLVRWGTSLHDKFMMPHFVWEDIKEVVDDLQQHGFPFKLEWLAPFEEFRFPHYGRLQLDDMEIEIRWAIEPWHVLGEEVTQSGTSRYVDSSVERIQIKLSGLTDSRYMLTCNGRRVPLRPTGRQGEFVAAVRYRAWSPPSALHPTLGVDAPLVFDLVDTWNGLSVGGCTYHVSHPGGRNYDTFPVNGNEAEGRRITRFNDDGFTQGPLMPPPAFDALRRFYPNEEVAKPMSPQKEEVSFEYPNTLDLRKRNTRVS
;
A
#
# COMPACT_ATOMS: atom_id res chain seq x y z
N MET A 1 5.99 9.98 -12.26
CA MET A 1 6.92 10.85 -11.50
C MET A 1 8.28 10.72 -12.18
N THR A 2 9.09 11.77 -12.24
CA THR A 2 10.41 11.63 -12.85
C THR A 2 11.52 12.17 -11.96
N ILE A 3 12.59 11.40 -11.86
CA ILE A 3 13.85 11.87 -11.28
C ILE A 3 14.63 12.46 -12.44
N ARG A 4 14.89 13.76 -12.40
CA ARG A 4 15.77 14.39 -13.38
C ARG A 4 17.20 14.32 -12.89
N VAL A 5 18.07 13.82 -13.74
CA VAL A 5 19.50 13.68 -13.45
C VAL A 5 20.35 14.54 -14.37
N ALA A 6 21.46 15.03 -13.85
CA ALA A 6 22.57 15.57 -14.62
C ALA A 6 23.69 14.52 -14.66
N ILE A 7 24.05 14.08 -15.86
CA ILE A 7 25.19 13.20 -16.12
C ILE A 7 26.35 14.09 -16.56
N GLN A 8 27.47 14.02 -15.86
CA GLN A 8 28.71 14.71 -16.24
C GLN A 8 29.77 13.67 -16.57
N HIS A 9 30.19 13.66 -17.83
CA HIS A 9 31.25 12.84 -18.37
C HIS A 9 32.46 13.73 -18.64
N LYS A 10 33.63 13.34 -18.13
CA LYS A 10 34.89 14.01 -18.40
C LYS A 10 35.97 13.02 -18.77
N THR A 11 36.64 13.30 -19.88
CA THR A 11 37.82 12.56 -20.31
C THR A 11 38.96 13.54 -20.57
N SER A 12 40.10 13.35 -19.90
CA SER A 12 41.27 14.21 -20.00
C SER A 12 42.51 13.41 -20.38
N TYR A 13 43.26 13.96 -21.32
CA TYR A 13 44.57 13.48 -21.72
C TYR A 13 45.56 14.64 -21.49
N GLU A 14 46.52 14.43 -20.61
CA GLU A 14 47.65 15.33 -20.42
C GLU A 14 48.92 14.71 -21.01
N PHE A 15 49.49 15.38 -21.99
CA PHE A 15 50.66 14.93 -22.73
C PHE A 15 51.94 15.49 -22.10
N ASP A 16 53.00 14.69 -22.13
CA ASP A 16 54.33 15.08 -21.64
C ASP A 16 54.95 16.26 -22.43
N ARG A 17 54.42 16.56 -23.62
CA ARG A 17 54.86 17.61 -24.55
C ARG A 17 53.72 18.08 -25.47
N ASP A 18 53.96 19.16 -26.23
CA ASP A 18 53.06 19.59 -27.30
C ASP A 18 53.02 18.57 -28.44
N VAL A 19 51.83 18.00 -28.71
CA VAL A 19 51.61 17.00 -29.75
C VAL A 19 50.62 17.48 -30.79
N HIS A 20 50.75 17.00 -32.03
CA HIS A 20 49.66 17.12 -32.99
C HIS A 20 48.55 16.13 -32.63
N VAL A 21 47.32 16.63 -32.66
CA VAL A 21 46.11 15.83 -32.46
C VAL A 21 45.44 15.67 -33.82
N SER A 22 45.41 14.44 -34.34
CA SER A 22 44.72 14.11 -35.60
C SER A 22 43.21 14.32 -35.45
N PRO A 23 42.42 14.34 -36.53
CA PRO A 23 40.98 14.44 -36.41
C PRO A 23 40.39 13.40 -35.44
N HIS A 24 39.59 13.86 -34.48
CA HIS A 24 38.91 13.02 -33.51
C HIS A 24 37.42 12.90 -33.84
N ILE A 25 36.83 11.77 -33.49
CA ILE A 25 35.40 11.51 -33.58
C ILE A 25 34.89 11.24 -32.17
N LEU A 26 33.88 11.99 -31.73
CA LEU A 26 33.18 11.81 -30.47
C LEU A 26 31.76 11.33 -30.74
N ARG A 27 31.35 10.28 -30.03
CA ARG A 27 30.01 9.68 -30.02
C ARG A 27 29.43 9.72 -28.61
N LEU A 28 29.49 10.89 -27.98
CA LEU A 28 29.05 11.11 -26.59
C LEU A 28 27.73 11.86 -26.48
N ARG A 29 26.99 12.00 -27.60
CA ARG A 29 25.66 12.60 -27.63
C ARG A 29 24.60 11.49 -27.67
N PRO A 30 23.57 11.52 -26.80
CA PRO A 30 22.47 10.56 -26.84
C PRO A 30 21.86 10.40 -28.24
N ALA A 31 21.61 9.16 -28.63
CA ALA A 31 21.09 8.80 -29.93
C ALA A 31 19.64 9.32 -30.10
N PRO A 32 19.21 9.66 -31.33
CA PRO A 32 17.86 10.17 -31.59
C PRO A 32 16.73 9.23 -31.14
N HIS A 33 17.01 7.93 -31.05
CA HIS A 33 16.05 6.89 -30.70
C HIS A 33 16.10 6.49 -29.21
N SER A 34 16.80 7.27 -28.37
CA SER A 34 16.77 7.11 -26.92
C SER A 34 15.32 7.20 -26.42
N ARG A 35 14.87 6.19 -25.68
CA ARG A 35 13.54 6.20 -25.04
C ARG A 35 13.51 7.14 -23.84
N THR A 36 14.65 7.32 -23.18
CA THR A 36 14.87 8.28 -22.10
C THR A 36 14.86 9.69 -22.68
N HIS A 37 13.99 10.55 -22.14
CA HIS A 37 13.84 11.93 -22.60
C HIS A 37 15.06 12.78 -22.20
N ILE A 38 15.66 13.46 -23.18
CA ILE A 38 16.87 14.28 -22.99
C ILE A 38 16.50 15.76 -23.09
N HIS A 39 16.59 16.48 -21.96
CA HIS A 39 16.28 17.91 -21.87
C HIS A 39 17.39 18.78 -22.44
N ALA A 40 18.64 18.43 -22.15
CA ALA A 40 19.78 19.23 -22.53
C ALA A 40 21.02 18.36 -22.80
N TYR A 41 21.86 18.85 -23.71
CA TYR A 41 23.16 18.29 -24.02
C TYR A 41 24.16 19.43 -24.20
N SER A 42 25.32 19.30 -23.57
CA SER A 42 26.45 20.22 -23.74
C SER A 42 27.73 19.45 -24.01
N LEU A 43 28.59 20.00 -24.88
CA LEU A 43 29.93 19.50 -25.16
C LEU A 43 30.91 20.68 -25.06
N LYS A 44 31.90 20.54 -24.20
CA LYS A 44 33.04 21.45 -24.09
C LYS A 44 34.32 20.69 -24.40
N VAL A 45 35.17 21.31 -25.21
CA VAL A 45 36.41 20.70 -25.72
C VAL A 45 37.57 21.63 -25.41
N THR A 46 38.65 21.07 -24.86
CA THR A 46 39.94 21.75 -24.67
C THR A 46 40.97 21.07 -25.58
N PRO A 47 41.79 21.81 -26.36
CA PRO A 47 41.91 23.27 -26.41
C PRO A 47 40.71 23.97 -27.06
N GLU A 48 40.46 25.22 -26.67
CA GLU A 48 39.33 26.02 -27.15
C GLU A 48 39.41 26.31 -28.66
N ASP A 49 40.62 26.42 -29.22
CA ASP A 49 40.83 26.59 -30.66
C ASP A 49 40.78 25.24 -31.39
N HIS A 50 39.59 24.90 -31.87
CA HIS A 50 39.33 23.70 -32.67
C HIS A 50 38.16 23.92 -33.63
N PHE A 51 38.07 23.08 -34.66
CA PHE A 51 36.90 23.02 -35.53
C PHE A 51 36.03 21.83 -35.14
N ILE A 52 34.72 22.04 -35.01
CA ILE A 52 33.73 20.98 -34.78
C ILE A 52 32.78 20.88 -35.97
N ASN A 53 32.57 19.67 -36.48
CA ASN A 53 31.55 19.36 -37.48
C ASN A 53 30.64 18.24 -36.97
N TRP A 54 29.36 18.54 -36.77
CA TRP A 54 28.35 17.56 -36.39
C TRP A 54 27.83 16.83 -37.61
N GLN A 55 27.78 15.50 -37.53
CA GLN A 55 27.28 14.63 -38.58
C GLN A 55 26.54 13.42 -37.99
N GLN A 56 25.78 12.73 -38.83
CA GLN A 56 25.28 11.39 -38.54
C GLN A 56 26.15 10.36 -39.26
N ASP A 57 26.46 9.26 -38.58
CA ASP A 57 27.12 8.12 -39.21
C ASP A 57 26.12 7.31 -40.08
N PRO A 58 26.57 6.32 -40.88
CA PRO A 58 25.68 5.49 -41.70
C PRO A 58 24.62 4.70 -40.91
N PHE A 59 24.73 4.62 -39.59
CA PHE A 59 23.81 3.93 -38.69
C PHE A 59 22.84 4.91 -38.00
N GLY A 60 22.94 6.21 -38.28
CA GLY A 60 22.09 7.26 -37.73
C GLY A 60 22.54 7.79 -36.36
N ASN A 61 23.72 7.42 -35.87
CA ASN A 61 24.25 7.92 -34.60
C ASN A 61 24.81 9.34 -34.77
N TYR A 62 24.64 10.19 -33.75
CA TYR A 62 25.29 11.49 -33.74
C TYR A 62 26.80 11.34 -33.50
N GLN A 63 27.61 12.03 -34.31
CA GLN A 63 29.03 12.13 -34.07
C GLN A 63 29.59 13.53 -34.36
N ALA A 64 30.43 14.02 -33.43
CA ALA A 64 31.19 15.24 -33.61
C ALA A 64 32.57 14.91 -34.17
N ARG A 65 32.91 15.48 -35.33
CA ARG A 65 34.26 15.39 -35.90
C ARG A 65 35.04 16.65 -35.53
N LEU A 66 36.07 16.48 -34.70
CA LEU A 66 36.93 17.55 -34.20
C LEU A 66 38.25 17.60 -34.97
N VAL A 67 38.72 18.80 -35.30
CA VAL A 67 40.03 19.03 -35.92
C VAL A 67 40.76 20.11 -35.14
N PHE A 68 41.99 19.81 -34.72
CA PHE A 68 42.82 20.69 -33.91
C PHE A 68 43.94 21.28 -34.80
N PRO A 69 43.95 22.60 -35.07
CA PRO A 69 44.94 23.21 -35.94
C PRO A 69 46.32 23.34 -35.27
N GLU A 70 46.33 23.63 -33.96
CA GLU A 70 47.55 23.87 -33.19
C GLU A 70 47.93 22.64 -32.35
N LYS A 71 49.22 22.57 -31.99
CA LYS A 71 49.68 21.56 -31.02
C LYS A 71 49.16 21.89 -29.63
N THR A 72 48.91 20.85 -28.84
CA THR A 72 48.45 21.02 -27.46
C THR A 72 49.16 20.05 -26.52
N ARG A 73 49.26 20.43 -25.24
CA ARG A 73 49.64 19.53 -24.13
C ARG A 73 48.43 18.89 -23.44
N LYS A 74 47.23 19.41 -23.66
CA LYS A 74 46.02 18.94 -22.99
C LYS A 74 44.89 18.77 -23.99
N LEU A 75 44.25 17.60 -23.96
CA LEU A 75 43.04 17.30 -24.69
C LEU A 75 41.97 16.88 -23.68
N GLU A 76 40.87 17.61 -23.61
CA GLU A 76 39.80 17.36 -22.63
C GLU A 76 38.44 17.43 -23.32
N PHE A 77 37.57 16.49 -22.98
CA PHE A 77 36.19 16.43 -23.42
C PHE A 77 35.29 16.39 -22.19
N GLU A 78 34.45 17.41 -22.04
CA GLU A 78 33.47 17.52 -20.95
C GLU A 78 32.08 17.49 -21.59
N VAL A 79 31.26 16.52 -21.20
CA VAL A 79 29.89 16.34 -21.69
C VAL A 79 28.95 16.39 -20.51
N GLU A 80 27.87 17.15 -20.66
CA GLU A 80 26.77 17.19 -19.69
C GLU A 80 25.46 16.80 -20.38
N VAL A 81 24.71 15.89 -19.78
CA VAL A 81 23.40 15.44 -20.25
C VAL A 81 22.38 15.59 -19.14
N ILE A 82 21.27 16.28 -19.41
CA ILE A 82 20.13 16.34 -18.50
C ILE A 82 19.05 15.39 -19.02
N ALA A 83 18.69 14.37 -18.23
CA ALA A 83 17.79 13.31 -18.63
C ALA A 83 16.76 12.97 -17.54
N ASP A 84 15.59 12.50 -17.95
CA ASP A 84 14.51 12.06 -17.06
C ASP A 84 14.57 10.54 -16.86
N MET A 85 14.77 10.09 -15.63
CA MET A 85 14.78 8.66 -15.23
C MET A 85 13.35 8.17 -14.96
N THR A 86 12.46 8.39 -15.92
CA THR A 86 11.09 7.89 -15.89
C THR A 86 11.09 6.40 -16.15
N VAL A 87 10.47 5.59 -15.29
CA VAL A 87 10.46 4.12 -15.42
C VAL A 87 9.93 3.68 -16.78
N ILE A 88 10.69 2.83 -17.46
CA ILE A 88 10.32 2.28 -18.76
C ILE A 88 10.09 0.78 -18.62
N ASN A 89 8.89 0.30 -18.99
CA ASN A 89 8.67 -1.13 -19.11
C ASN A 89 9.47 -1.68 -20.32
N PRO A 90 10.47 -2.54 -20.09
CA PRO A 90 11.31 -3.04 -21.17
C PRO A 90 10.60 -4.11 -22.02
N PHE A 91 9.44 -4.62 -21.59
CA PHE A 91 8.63 -5.62 -22.29
C PHE A 91 7.41 -5.01 -23.02
N ASP A 92 7.33 -3.69 -23.07
CA ASP A 92 6.19 -2.99 -23.65
C ASP A 92 6.37 -2.76 -25.16
N PHE A 93 6.15 -3.81 -25.93
CA PHE A 93 6.20 -3.81 -27.38
C PHE A 93 5.33 -4.95 -27.95
N PHE A 94 5.03 -4.87 -29.25
CA PHE A 94 4.30 -5.91 -29.98
C PHE A 94 5.25 -6.66 -30.90
N ILE A 95 5.03 -7.96 -31.09
CA ILE A 95 5.77 -8.78 -32.03
C ILE A 95 4.82 -9.21 -33.14
N GLU A 96 5.30 -9.26 -34.38
CA GLU A 96 4.52 -9.81 -35.50
C GLU A 96 4.18 -11.29 -35.24
N GLU A 97 2.98 -11.72 -35.62
CA GLU A 97 2.46 -13.08 -35.36
C GLU A 97 3.44 -14.19 -35.78
N TYR A 98 4.11 -14.02 -36.93
CA TYR A 98 5.07 -15.01 -37.44
C TYR A 98 6.39 -15.09 -36.66
N ALA A 99 6.67 -14.12 -35.79
CA ALA A 99 7.90 -13.98 -35.01
C ALA A 99 7.69 -14.12 -33.50
N GLU A 100 6.46 -14.41 -33.04
CA GLU A 100 6.14 -14.60 -31.61
C GLU A 100 6.94 -15.74 -30.97
N HIS A 101 7.33 -16.75 -31.74
CA HIS A 101 8.06 -17.92 -31.29
C HIS A 101 9.41 -18.04 -32.01
N TYR A 102 10.45 -18.41 -31.27
CA TYR A 102 11.71 -18.84 -31.85
C TYR A 102 11.65 -20.33 -32.23
N PRO A 103 12.18 -20.76 -33.39
CA PRO A 103 12.81 -19.94 -34.43
C PRO A 103 11.79 -19.39 -35.44
N PHE A 104 12.00 -18.15 -35.88
CA PHE A 104 11.27 -17.54 -36.99
C PHE A 104 12.20 -17.16 -38.15
N LYS A 105 11.62 -16.71 -39.28
CA LYS A 105 12.38 -16.18 -40.42
C LYS A 105 11.93 -14.76 -40.71
N TYR A 106 12.88 -13.85 -40.92
CA TYR A 106 12.57 -12.50 -41.40
C TYR A 106 11.93 -12.54 -42.80
N ASP A 107 11.07 -11.55 -43.07
CA ASP A 107 10.66 -11.24 -44.43
C ASP A 107 11.88 -10.98 -45.34
N ALA A 108 11.77 -11.30 -46.63
CA ALA A 108 12.90 -11.25 -47.55
C ALA A 108 13.50 -9.85 -47.70
N LEU A 109 12.67 -8.79 -47.74
CA LEU A 109 13.15 -7.41 -47.84
C LEU A 109 13.84 -6.99 -46.54
N LEU A 110 13.19 -7.26 -45.41
CA LEU A 110 13.73 -6.94 -44.09
C LEU A 110 15.06 -7.67 -43.82
N LEU A 111 15.19 -8.92 -44.30
CA LEU A 111 16.44 -9.68 -44.19
C LEU A 111 17.60 -9.02 -44.95
N GLU A 112 17.33 -8.43 -46.13
CA GLU A 112 18.33 -7.69 -46.90
C GLU A 112 18.78 -6.43 -46.16
N GLU A 113 17.82 -5.67 -45.62
CA GLU A 113 18.05 -4.46 -44.82
C GLU A 113 18.85 -4.74 -43.54
N LEU A 114 18.61 -5.90 -42.91
CA LEU A 114 19.29 -6.33 -41.69
C LEU A 114 20.63 -7.05 -41.94
N SER A 115 21.04 -7.23 -43.20
CA SER A 115 22.23 -8.03 -43.54
C SER A 115 23.53 -7.65 -42.80
N PRO A 116 23.85 -6.36 -42.52
CA PRO A 116 25.05 -6.03 -41.73
C PRO A 116 24.99 -6.57 -40.30
N TYR A 117 23.79 -6.69 -39.74
CA TYR A 117 23.53 -7.10 -38.36
C TYR A 117 23.38 -8.61 -38.18
N LEU A 118 23.41 -9.36 -39.28
CA LEU A 118 23.39 -10.84 -39.31
C LEU A 118 24.78 -11.43 -39.57
N LYS A 119 25.77 -10.60 -39.94
CA LYS A 119 27.11 -11.06 -40.30
C LYS A 119 27.86 -11.61 -39.09
N THR A 120 28.16 -12.90 -39.10
CA THR A 120 29.04 -13.53 -38.12
C THR A 120 30.52 -13.24 -38.45
N SER A 121 31.26 -12.68 -37.49
CA SER A 121 32.70 -12.37 -37.64
C SER A 121 33.64 -13.29 -36.89
N GLU A 122 33.14 -14.09 -35.95
CA GLU A 122 33.94 -14.97 -35.10
C GLU A 122 33.43 -16.41 -35.12
N ASP A 123 34.38 -17.34 -35.18
CA ASP A 123 34.12 -18.78 -35.19
C ASP A 123 35.20 -19.49 -34.36
N CYS A 124 34.80 -20.16 -33.28
CA CYS A 124 35.71 -20.88 -32.40
C CYS A 124 35.04 -22.08 -31.72
N PRO A 125 35.80 -23.13 -31.33
CA PRO A 125 35.26 -24.34 -30.71
C PRO A 125 34.48 -24.11 -29.41
N GLU A 126 34.89 -23.13 -28.61
CA GLU A 126 34.25 -22.80 -27.33
C GLU A 126 32.84 -22.22 -27.57
N LEU A 127 32.70 -21.34 -28.56
CA LEU A 127 31.41 -20.78 -28.93
C LEU A 127 30.53 -21.85 -29.61
N ASP A 128 31.09 -22.75 -30.42
CA ASP A 128 30.33 -23.87 -30.99
C ASP A 128 29.78 -24.81 -29.92
N LYS A 129 30.60 -25.09 -28.89
CA LYS A 129 30.19 -25.88 -27.73
C LYS A 129 29.06 -25.19 -26.96
N TRP A 130 29.17 -23.89 -26.76
CA TRP A 130 28.12 -23.10 -26.10
C TRP A 130 26.82 -23.13 -26.91
N MET A 131 26.90 -22.89 -28.22
CA MET A 131 25.79 -22.93 -29.16
C MET A 131 25.09 -24.29 -29.28
N ALA A 132 25.80 -25.39 -28.97
CA ALA A 132 25.25 -26.75 -28.95
C ALA A 132 24.43 -27.06 -27.69
N ALA A 133 24.60 -26.28 -26.61
CA ALA A 133 23.85 -26.45 -25.37
C ALA A 133 22.49 -25.71 -25.37
N ILE A 134 22.28 -24.79 -26.32
CA ILE A 134 21.05 -24.01 -26.43
C ILE A 134 19.92 -24.91 -26.95
N ASP A 135 18.82 -24.99 -26.21
CA ASP A 135 17.58 -25.59 -26.72
C ASP A 135 16.98 -24.70 -27.81
N ARG A 136 16.70 -25.30 -28.96
CA ARG A 136 16.13 -24.62 -30.14
C ARG A 136 14.70 -25.07 -30.42
N SER A 137 14.07 -25.71 -29.44
CA SER A 137 12.65 -26.03 -29.45
C SER A 137 11.81 -24.75 -29.52
N GLU A 138 10.60 -24.89 -30.04
CA GLU A 138 9.68 -23.78 -30.19
C GLU A 138 9.34 -23.18 -28.82
N THR A 139 9.65 -21.91 -28.62
CA THR A 139 9.44 -21.18 -27.35
C THR A 139 9.09 -19.73 -27.67
N PRO A 140 8.23 -19.06 -26.88
CA PRO A 140 7.99 -17.62 -27.02
C PRO A 140 9.31 -16.85 -27.06
N ILE A 141 9.50 -15.98 -28.07
CA ILE A 141 10.79 -15.34 -28.38
C ILE A 141 11.32 -14.52 -27.19
N VAL A 142 10.43 -13.85 -26.44
CA VAL A 142 10.82 -13.07 -25.25
C VAL A 142 11.42 -13.98 -24.17
N ASN A 143 10.78 -15.11 -23.87
CA ASN A 143 11.30 -16.07 -22.89
C ASN A 143 12.64 -16.66 -23.32
N PHE A 144 12.79 -16.93 -24.62
CA PHE A 144 14.04 -17.42 -25.19
C PHE A 144 15.18 -16.41 -25.01
N LEU A 145 14.94 -15.12 -25.33
CA LEU A 145 15.94 -14.06 -25.17
C LEU A 145 16.30 -13.80 -23.70
N VAL A 146 15.30 -13.76 -22.81
CA VAL A 146 15.52 -13.62 -21.36
C VAL A 146 16.36 -14.78 -20.82
N GLY A 147 16.07 -16.01 -21.25
CA GLY A 147 16.84 -17.20 -20.88
C GLY A 147 18.31 -17.11 -21.30
N LEU A 148 18.59 -16.74 -22.56
CA LEU A 148 19.95 -16.56 -23.06
C LEU A 148 20.72 -15.47 -22.31
N ASN A 149 20.06 -14.33 -22.08
CA ASN A 149 20.65 -13.19 -21.40
C ASN A 149 21.02 -13.53 -19.95
N SER A 150 20.10 -14.18 -19.23
CA SER A 150 20.30 -14.65 -17.86
C SER A 150 21.39 -15.73 -17.77
N GLN A 151 21.46 -16.64 -18.74
CA GLN A 151 22.49 -17.67 -18.78
C GLN A 151 23.90 -17.06 -18.88
N LEU A 152 24.11 -16.10 -19.79
CA LEU A 152 25.41 -15.42 -19.92
C LEU A 152 25.79 -14.65 -18.65
N ALA A 153 24.85 -13.93 -18.04
CA ALA A 153 25.10 -13.20 -16.79
C ALA A 153 25.54 -14.13 -15.64
N ASN A 154 25.00 -15.35 -15.59
CA ASN A 154 25.38 -16.35 -14.59
C ASN A 154 26.71 -17.05 -14.91
N GLU A 155 27.08 -17.18 -16.19
CA GLU A 155 28.28 -17.92 -16.62
C GLU A 155 29.54 -17.06 -16.74
N ILE A 156 29.40 -15.75 -17.02
CA ILE A 156 30.50 -14.82 -17.27
C ILE A 156 30.61 -13.81 -16.13
N SER A 157 31.68 -13.91 -15.33
CA SER A 157 31.93 -12.96 -14.24
C SER A 157 32.30 -11.57 -14.77
N TYR A 158 31.72 -10.52 -14.21
CA TYR A 158 32.09 -9.14 -14.56
C TYR A 158 33.47 -8.75 -14.01
N GLY A 159 34.24 -7.99 -14.80
CA GLY A 159 35.47 -7.35 -14.35
C GLY A 159 35.84 -6.11 -15.17
N ILE A 160 36.25 -5.04 -14.47
CA ILE A 160 36.74 -3.81 -15.10
C ILE A 160 38.07 -4.08 -15.83
N ARG A 161 38.19 -3.56 -17.04
CA ARG A 161 39.36 -3.74 -17.91
C ARG A 161 39.84 -2.42 -18.50
N LEU A 162 41.13 -2.16 -18.35
CA LEU A 162 41.79 -0.99 -18.90
C LEU A 162 42.44 -1.26 -20.27
N GLU A 163 42.57 -2.52 -20.68
CA GLU A 163 43.15 -2.83 -21.99
C GLU A 163 42.25 -2.30 -23.12
N PRO A 164 42.82 -1.84 -24.24
CA PRO A 164 42.02 -1.38 -25.38
C PRO A 164 41.36 -2.56 -26.12
N GLY A 165 40.22 -2.29 -26.76
CA GLY A 165 39.50 -3.25 -27.61
C GLY A 165 38.57 -4.20 -26.85
N VAL A 166 37.86 -5.03 -27.61
CA VAL A 166 36.90 -6.03 -27.10
C VAL A 166 37.56 -7.41 -27.14
N GLN A 167 37.37 -8.22 -26.09
CA GLN A 167 37.78 -9.64 -26.10
C GLN A 167 37.07 -10.38 -27.23
N THR A 168 37.77 -11.35 -27.81
CA THR A 168 37.12 -12.33 -28.68
C THR A 168 36.15 -13.21 -27.89
N CYS A 169 35.18 -13.81 -28.57
CA CYS A 169 34.25 -14.78 -28.00
C CYS A 169 35.01 -15.95 -27.37
N GLN A 170 36.10 -16.41 -28.00
CA GLN A 170 36.97 -17.46 -27.47
C GLN A 170 37.58 -17.06 -26.12
N GLU A 171 38.16 -15.87 -26.03
CA GLU A 171 38.75 -15.37 -24.79
C GLU A 171 37.71 -15.24 -23.68
N THR A 172 36.57 -14.62 -23.99
CA THR A 172 35.47 -14.40 -23.02
C THR A 172 34.97 -15.72 -22.44
N LEU A 173 34.69 -16.72 -23.29
CA LEU A 173 34.19 -18.03 -22.88
C LEU A 173 35.26 -18.89 -22.17
N THR A 174 36.54 -18.72 -22.53
CA THR A 174 37.65 -19.44 -21.90
C THR A 174 37.95 -18.89 -20.52
N LEU A 175 38.02 -17.56 -20.39
CA LEU A 175 38.27 -16.87 -19.12
C LEU A 175 37.06 -16.92 -18.19
N LYS A 176 35.84 -17.04 -18.75
CA LYS A 176 34.56 -16.85 -18.05
C LYS A 176 34.51 -15.53 -17.29
N LYS A 177 35.19 -14.52 -17.83
CA LYS A 177 35.33 -13.20 -17.22
C LYS A 177 35.53 -12.14 -18.30
N GLY A 178 34.75 -11.07 -18.25
CA GLY A 178 34.79 -9.98 -19.21
C GLY A 178 34.25 -8.67 -18.65
N SER A 179 34.52 -7.57 -19.36
CA SER A 179 33.85 -6.29 -19.15
C SER A 179 32.52 -6.24 -19.90
N CYS A 180 31.70 -5.21 -19.68
CA CYS A 180 30.37 -5.07 -20.32
C CYS A 180 30.43 -5.14 -21.85
N ARG A 181 31.46 -4.54 -22.47
CA ARG A 181 31.70 -4.64 -23.92
C ARG A 181 32.03 -6.06 -24.39
N ASP A 182 32.68 -6.87 -23.57
CA ASP A 182 33.13 -8.22 -23.95
C ASP A 182 31.92 -9.17 -23.99
N THR A 183 31.14 -9.19 -22.90
CA THR A 183 29.94 -10.03 -22.80
C THR A 183 28.85 -9.59 -23.79
N SER A 184 28.70 -8.29 -24.05
CA SER A 184 27.75 -7.77 -25.04
C SER A 184 28.09 -8.19 -26.46
N TRP A 185 29.37 -8.15 -26.82
CA TRP A 185 29.80 -8.60 -28.13
C TRP A 185 29.65 -10.12 -28.31
N LEU A 186 29.93 -10.89 -27.26
CA LEU A 186 29.64 -12.33 -27.24
C LEU A 186 28.15 -12.61 -27.50
N LEU A 187 27.23 -11.88 -26.84
CA LEU A 187 25.79 -12.02 -27.07
C LEU A 187 25.38 -11.63 -28.49
N VAL A 188 25.92 -10.54 -29.04
CA VAL A 188 25.69 -10.15 -30.46
C VAL A 188 26.07 -11.30 -31.40
N GLN A 189 27.24 -11.91 -31.19
CA GLN A 189 27.72 -13.01 -32.03
C GLN A 189 26.88 -14.29 -31.88
N ILE A 190 26.42 -14.60 -30.66
CA ILE A 190 25.49 -15.71 -30.38
C ILE A 190 24.18 -15.51 -31.15
N LEU A 191 23.53 -14.34 -31.02
CA LEU A 191 22.25 -14.07 -31.66
C LEU A 191 22.36 -14.12 -33.19
N ARG A 192 23.45 -13.60 -33.76
CA ARG A 192 23.74 -13.73 -35.20
C ARG A 192 23.85 -15.17 -35.66
N ARG A 193 24.50 -16.04 -34.88
CA ARG A 193 24.57 -17.49 -35.17
C ARG A 193 23.21 -18.19 -35.06
N LEU A 194 22.30 -17.66 -34.23
CA LEU A 194 20.91 -18.13 -34.12
C LEU A 194 20.01 -17.57 -35.25
N GLY A 195 20.56 -16.77 -36.16
CA GLY A 195 19.81 -16.17 -37.26
C GLY A 195 18.99 -14.94 -36.85
N LEU A 196 19.29 -14.34 -35.69
CA LEU A 196 18.65 -13.10 -35.22
C LEU A 196 19.58 -11.92 -35.49
N ALA A 197 19.04 -10.83 -36.07
CA ALA A 197 19.81 -9.64 -36.35
C ALA A 197 20.14 -8.92 -35.04
N ALA A 198 21.43 -8.69 -34.77
CA ALA A 198 21.89 -8.09 -33.52
C ALA A 198 22.95 -7.00 -33.76
N ARG A 199 22.95 -5.97 -32.92
CA ARG A 199 23.89 -4.85 -32.96
C ARG A 199 24.48 -4.54 -31.59
N PHE A 200 25.67 -3.94 -31.59
CA PHE A 200 26.38 -3.51 -30.40
C PHE A 200 25.96 -2.08 -30.05
N ALA A 201 25.47 -1.86 -28.83
CA ALA A 201 25.11 -0.56 -28.33
C ALA A 201 26.14 -0.09 -27.30
N SER A 202 26.59 1.16 -27.42
CA SER A 202 27.44 1.84 -26.45
C SER A 202 26.74 3.11 -25.97
N GLY A 203 26.72 3.32 -24.66
CA GLY A 203 25.97 4.41 -24.08
C GLY A 203 26.33 4.74 -22.64
N TYR A 204 25.50 5.55 -21.99
CA TYR A 204 25.54 5.69 -20.54
C TYR A 204 24.64 4.65 -19.89
N LEU A 205 25.10 4.06 -18.79
CA LEU A 205 24.24 3.38 -17.83
C LEU A 205 24.12 4.27 -16.60
N VAL A 206 22.90 4.64 -16.25
CA VAL A 206 22.58 5.30 -14.98
C VAL A 206 21.86 4.29 -14.10
N GLN A 207 22.37 4.08 -12.89
CA GLN A 207 21.68 3.31 -11.87
C GLN A 207 21.57 4.14 -10.61
N LEU A 208 20.33 4.40 -10.22
CA LEU A 208 20.03 5.13 -9.00
C LEU A 208 19.89 4.16 -7.83
N THR A 209 20.31 4.58 -6.64
CA THR A 209 20.05 3.85 -5.41
C THR A 209 18.55 3.76 -5.19
N ALA A 210 18.07 2.54 -4.93
CA ALA A 210 16.67 2.29 -4.62
C ALA A 210 16.29 2.98 -3.30
N ASP A 211 15.09 3.54 -3.24
CA ASP A 211 14.58 4.20 -2.03
C ASP A 211 14.38 3.20 -0.88
N VAL A 212 13.99 1.96 -1.21
CA VAL A 212 13.75 0.86 -0.28
C VAL A 212 14.60 -0.35 -0.70
N LYS A 213 15.33 -0.94 0.25
CA LYS A 213 16.12 -2.14 0.00
C LYS A 213 15.19 -3.33 -0.27
N ALA A 214 15.58 -4.16 -1.25
CA ALA A 214 14.81 -5.34 -1.60
C ALA A 214 14.92 -6.42 -0.49
N LEU A 215 13.80 -7.10 -0.19
CA LEU A 215 13.80 -8.26 0.71
C LEU A 215 14.56 -9.44 0.10
N ASP A 216 14.43 -9.63 -1.22
CA ASP A 216 15.09 -10.69 -1.98
C ASP A 216 15.87 -10.10 -3.16
N GLY A 217 17.02 -10.70 -3.47
CA GLY A 217 17.86 -10.28 -4.60
C GLY A 217 18.71 -9.02 -4.31
N PRO A 218 19.47 -8.54 -5.30
CA PRO A 218 20.31 -7.36 -5.15
C PRO A 218 19.47 -6.08 -5.12
N SER A 219 19.71 -5.20 -4.14
CA SER A 219 19.00 -3.91 -3.97
C SER A 219 19.46 -2.80 -4.94
N GLY A 220 20.19 -3.15 -6.01
CA GLY A 220 20.87 -2.18 -6.86
C GLY A 220 22.14 -1.60 -6.20
N PRO A 221 22.64 -0.44 -6.67
CA PRO A 221 23.86 0.16 -6.14
C PRO A 221 23.64 0.87 -4.80
N GLU A 222 24.66 0.88 -3.93
CA GLU A 222 24.61 1.60 -2.63
C GLU A 222 24.59 3.13 -2.80
N GLU A 223 25.12 3.64 -3.91
CA GLU A 223 25.12 5.06 -4.26
C GLU A 223 24.71 5.25 -5.73
N ASP A 224 24.14 6.40 -6.06
CA ASP A 224 23.83 6.74 -7.44
C ASP A 224 25.11 6.71 -8.27
N PHE A 225 25.10 5.95 -9.36
CA PHE A 225 26.28 5.86 -10.22
C PHE A 225 25.92 5.91 -11.69
N THR A 226 26.89 6.37 -12.47
CA THR A 226 26.83 6.31 -13.92
C THR A 226 28.19 5.96 -14.48
N ASP A 227 28.20 5.18 -15.55
CA ASP A 227 29.41 4.82 -16.28
C ASP A 227 29.11 4.71 -17.77
N LEU A 228 30.15 4.75 -18.60
CA LEU A 228 30.03 4.27 -19.97
C LEU A 228 29.81 2.76 -19.96
N HIS A 229 28.78 2.33 -20.67
CA HIS A 229 28.35 0.95 -20.69
C HIS A 229 28.12 0.46 -22.12
N ALA A 230 28.07 -0.85 -22.27
CA ALA A 230 27.74 -1.50 -23.53
C ALA A 230 26.76 -2.64 -23.29
N TRP A 231 25.83 -2.81 -24.24
CA TRP A 231 24.82 -3.87 -24.26
C TRP A 231 24.58 -4.36 -25.69
N CYS A 232 23.79 -5.42 -25.82
CA CYS A 232 23.37 -5.97 -27.11
C CYS A 232 21.96 -5.49 -27.45
N GLU A 233 21.68 -5.18 -28.71
CA GLU A 233 20.31 -4.98 -29.18
C GLU A 233 19.96 -6.00 -30.26
N VAL A 234 18.77 -6.59 -30.17
CA VAL A 234 18.24 -7.56 -31.14
C VAL A 234 17.04 -6.97 -31.87
N TYR A 235 16.97 -7.15 -33.19
CA TYR A 235 15.83 -6.71 -33.97
C TYR A 235 14.72 -7.77 -33.98
N LEU A 236 13.53 -7.41 -33.52
CA LEU A 236 12.35 -8.26 -33.57
C LEU A 236 11.29 -7.61 -34.47
N PRO A 237 10.72 -8.31 -35.46
CA PRO A 237 9.61 -7.78 -36.25
C PRO A 237 8.44 -7.34 -35.36
N GLY A 238 7.92 -6.13 -35.58
CA GLY A 238 6.92 -5.50 -34.74
C GLY A 238 7.51 -4.64 -33.62
N ALA A 239 8.49 -5.17 -32.88
CA ALA A 239 9.06 -4.49 -31.71
C ALA A 239 10.23 -3.54 -32.04
N GLY A 240 10.93 -3.80 -33.15
CA GLY A 240 12.14 -3.08 -33.51
C GLY A 240 13.36 -3.57 -32.71
N TRP A 241 14.28 -2.66 -32.39
CA TRP A 241 15.49 -2.96 -31.63
C TRP A 241 15.20 -3.05 -30.12
N VAL A 242 15.41 -4.23 -29.53
CA VAL A 242 15.22 -4.50 -28.11
C VAL A 242 16.57 -4.71 -27.43
N GLY A 243 16.84 -3.96 -26.35
CA GLY A 243 18.11 -4.03 -25.62
C GLY A 243 18.17 -5.14 -24.57
N LEU A 244 19.30 -5.84 -24.54
CA LEU A 244 19.65 -6.95 -23.65
C LEU A 244 21.02 -6.65 -23.04
N ASP A 245 21.10 -6.55 -21.72
CA ASP A 245 22.34 -6.39 -20.99
C ASP A 245 22.79 -7.73 -20.38
N PRO A 246 23.74 -8.45 -21.01
CA PRO A 246 24.19 -9.74 -20.53
C PRO A 246 25.13 -9.64 -19.33
N THR A 247 25.48 -8.43 -18.89
CA THR A 247 26.25 -8.21 -17.66
C THR A 247 25.36 -8.36 -16.43
N SER A 248 24.14 -7.83 -16.51
CA SER A 248 23.14 -7.87 -15.43
C SER A 248 22.11 -9.00 -15.61
N GLY A 249 21.95 -9.50 -16.83
CA GLY A 249 20.88 -10.44 -17.19
C GLY A 249 19.53 -9.77 -17.40
N LEU A 250 19.48 -8.44 -17.40
CA LEU A 250 18.26 -7.64 -17.55
C LEU A 250 18.08 -7.12 -18.99
N LEU A 251 16.86 -6.74 -19.35
CA LEU A 251 16.61 -5.94 -20.55
C LEU A 251 16.97 -4.47 -20.28
N ALA A 252 17.30 -3.73 -21.34
CA ALA A 252 17.63 -2.31 -21.24
C ALA A 252 16.39 -1.48 -20.85
N GLY A 253 16.53 -0.69 -19.78
CA GLY A 253 15.48 0.19 -19.23
C GLY A 253 15.82 1.68 -19.39
N GLU A 254 15.22 2.52 -18.56
CA GLU A 254 15.40 3.99 -18.58
C GLU A 254 16.83 4.46 -18.29
N GLY A 255 17.59 3.67 -17.54
CA GLY A 255 19.00 3.94 -17.25
C GLY A 255 19.94 3.68 -18.43
N HIS A 256 19.51 2.95 -19.46
CA HIS A 256 20.32 2.63 -20.64
C HIS A 256 20.13 3.70 -21.72
N ILE A 257 20.99 4.71 -21.73
CA ILE A 257 20.92 5.83 -22.68
C ILE A 257 21.87 5.55 -23.86
N PRO A 258 21.38 5.10 -25.04
CA PRO A 258 22.23 4.80 -26.17
C PRO A 258 22.91 6.06 -26.69
N LEU A 259 24.21 5.97 -26.97
CA LEU A 259 24.97 7.03 -27.65
C LEU A 259 25.26 6.63 -29.10
N ALA A 260 25.72 5.39 -29.30
CA ALA A 260 25.97 4.82 -30.62
C ALA A 260 25.63 3.32 -30.68
N CYS A 261 24.82 2.93 -31.66
CA CYS A 261 24.50 1.53 -31.94
C CYS A 261 24.97 1.14 -33.35
N THR A 262 25.80 0.10 -33.45
CA THR A 262 26.47 -0.27 -34.71
C THR A 262 26.57 -1.79 -34.88
N ALA A 263 26.77 -2.25 -36.11
CA ALA A 263 26.98 -3.68 -36.38
C ALA A 263 28.35 -4.20 -35.86
N ASP A 264 29.35 -3.32 -35.73
CA ASP A 264 30.70 -3.65 -35.28
C ASP A 264 31.11 -2.73 -34.10
N PRO A 265 31.65 -3.27 -32.99
CA PRO A 265 31.94 -2.50 -31.78
C PRO A 265 32.98 -1.38 -32.01
N ILE A 266 33.88 -1.52 -32.98
CA ILE A 266 34.87 -0.48 -33.29
C ILE A 266 34.17 0.81 -33.75
N SER A 267 33.04 0.67 -34.45
CA SER A 267 32.26 1.83 -34.92
C SER A 267 31.46 2.51 -33.81
N ALA A 268 31.26 1.85 -32.66
CA ALA A 268 30.58 2.40 -31.48
C ALA A 268 31.55 3.02 -30.46
N ALA A 269 32.86 3.04 -30.72
CA ALA A 269 33.84 3.60 -29.80
C ALA A 269 33.48 5.07 -29.43
N PRO A 270 33.38 5.42 -28.12
CA PRO A 270 32.94 6.75 -27.69
C PRO A 270 33.84 7.88 -28.19
N ILE A 271 35.16 7.64 -28.22
CA ILE A 271 36.17 8.55 -28.72
C ILE A 271 37.09 7.76 -29.66
N THR A 272 37.33 8.26 -30.87
CA THR A 272 38.28 7.68 -31.82
C THR A 272 39.17 8.78 -32.37
N GLY A 273 40.47 8.60 -32.37
CA GLY A 273 41.42 9.57 -32.90
C GLY A 273 42.85 9.09 -32.72
N GLY A 274 43.80 9.92 -33.15
CA GLY A 274 45.23 9.63 -33.02
C GLY A 274 46.01 10.87 -32.63
N THR A 275 47.13 10.67 -31.96
CA THR A 275 48.09 11.72 -31.62
C THR A 275 49.48 11.33 -32.13
N ASP A 276 50.42 12.27 -32.09
CA ASP A 276 51.84 11.90 -32.15
C ASP A 276 52.17 10.91 -31.01
N LYS A 277 53.21 10.08 -31.19
CA LYS A 277 53.68 9.19 -30.13
C LYS A 277 54.16 10.02 -28.93
N CYS A 278 53.53 9.85 -27.76
CA CYS A 278 53.83 10.60 -26.53
C CYS A 278 53.51 9.76 -25.30
N GLU A 279 53.97 10.22 -24.14
CA GLU A 279 53.50 9.71 -22.85
C GLU A 279 52.25 10.49 -22.45
N VAL A 280 51.22 9.80 -21.95
CA VAL A 280 49.92 10.39 -21.62
C VAL A 280 49.53 10.04 -20.20
N THR A 281 49.13 11.05 -19.44
CA THR A 281 48.34 10.87 -18.21
C THR A 281 46.88 10.91 -18.61
N PHE A 282 46.15 9.83 -18.32
CA PHE A 282 44.75 9.68 -18.67
C PHE A 282 43.89 9.72 -17.41
N ASP A 283 42.92 10.63 -17.41
CA ASP A 283 41.93 10.77 -16.36
C ASP A 283 40.53 10.67 -16.96
N TYR A 284 39.67 9.96 -16.23
CA TYR A 284 38.28 9.75 -16.62
C TYR A 284 37.38 9.84 -15.39
N SER A 285 36.27 10.56 -15.52
CA SER A 285 35.26 10.63 -14.47
C SER A 285 33.86 10.71 -15.08
N ASN A 286 32.97 9.88 -14.55
CA ASN A 286 31.54 9.95 -14.80
C ASN A 286 30.83 10.15 -13.47
N THR A 287 29.95 11.14 -13.40
CA THR A 287 29.16 11.44 -12.20
C THR A 287 27.71 11.67 -12.59
N VAL A 288 26.81 11.27 -11.72
CA VAL A 288 25.38 11.53 -11.84
C VAL A 288 24.93 12.30 -10.61
N THR A 289 24.04 13.26 -10.80
CA THR A 289 23.44 14.01 -9.70
C THR A 289 21.95 14.16 -9.94
N ARG A 290 21.12 13.82 -8.95
CA ARG A 290 19.70 14.13 -8.97
C ARG A 290 19.53 15.64 -8.83
N ILE A 291 18.96 16.29 -9.84
CA ILE A 291 18.78 17.76 -9.86
C ILE A 291 17.33 18.18 -9.63
N HIS A 292 16.38 17.27 -9.84
CA HIS A 292 14.97 17.45 -9.51
C HIS A 292 14.35 16.11 -9.17
N GLU A 293 13.57 16.06 -8.10
CA GLU A 293 12.83 14.88 -7.67
C GLU A 293 11.39 15.31 -7.37
N ASP A 294 10.43 14.72 -8.07
CA ASP A 294 9.04 14.86 -7.67
C ASP A 294 8.83 14.17 -6.30
N PRO A 295 7.87 14.63 -5.46
CA PRO A 295 7.52 13.94 -4.22
C PRO A 295 7.12 12.49 -4.50
N ARG A 296 7.74 11.54 -3.78
CA ARG A 296 7.52 10.09 -3.98
C ARG A 296 7.16 9.42 -2.67
N VAL A 297 6.22 8.48 -2.72
CA VAL A 297 5.73 7.77 -1.53
C VAL A 297 6.76 6.83 -0.90
N THR A 298 7.72 6.34 -1.68
CA THR A 298 8.80 5.45 -1.25
C THR A 298 9.88 6.17 -0.42
N LYS A 299 10.06 7.47 -0.66
CA LYS A 299 10.96 8.35 0.11
C LYS A 299 10.29 9.73 0.26
N PRO A 300 9.31 9.85 1.17
CA PRO A 300 8.40 11.00 1.20
C PRO A 300 9.07 12.31 1.65
N TYR A 301 10.15 12.23 2.43
CA TYR A 301 10.80 13.40 3.03
C TYR A 301 12.32 13.26 2.97
N SER A 302 13.00 14.38 2.75
CA SER A 302 14.44 14.51 2.99
C SER A 302 14.77 14.37 4.49
N ASP A 303 16.03 14.11 4.82
CA ASP A 303 16.46 13.98 6.21
C ASP A 303 16.26 15.29 6.99
N ASP A 304 16.53 16.44 6.37
CA ASP A 304 16.31 17.76 6.98
C ASP A 304 14.82 18.04 7.23
N GLU A 305 13.94 17.69 6.29
CA GLU A 305 12.49 17.79 6.50
C GLU A 305 12.02 16.89 7.64
N TRP A 306 12.54 15.67 7.71
CA TRP A 306 12.20 14.73 8.77
C TRP A 306 12.64 15.20 10.15
N GLU A 307 13.84 15.78 10.30
CA GLU A 307 14.27 16.38 11.55
C GLU A 307 13.37 17.56 11.97
N ASN A 308 12.94 18.39 11.02
CA ASN A 308 12.00 19.48 11.30
C ASN A 308 10.61 18.96 11.75
N ILE A 309 10.11 17.89 11.11
CA ILE A 309 8.86 17.22 11.49
C ILE A 309 8.97 16.68 12.93
N LYS A 310 10.07 16.00 13.26
CA LYS A 310 10.32 15.50 14.62
C LYS A 310 10.44 16.62 15.64
N ALA A 311 11.09 17.73 15.29
CA ALA A 311 11.19 18.89 16.16
C ALA A 311 9.81 19.51 16.45
N LEU A 312 8.94 19.63 15.43
CA LEU A 312 7.58 20.12 15.63
C LEU A 312 6.77 19.17 16.52
N GLY A 313 6.85 17.86 16.31
CA GLY A 313 6.16 16.88 17.15
C GLY A 313 6.54 17.00 18.64
N ASN A 314 7.84 17.15 18.94
CA ASN A 314 8.31 17.40 20.31
C ASN A 314 7.81 18.75 20.87
N ALA A 315 7.73 19.79 20.05
CA ALA A 315 7.21 21.10 20.47
C ALA A 315 5.70 21.04 20.77
N VAL A 316 4.92 20.30 19.97
CA VAL A 316 3.49 20.09 20.19
C VAL A 316 3.25 19.32 21.49
N ASP A 317 4.05 18.29 21.77
CA ASP A 317 3.98 17.56 23.03
C ASP A 317 4.19 18.46 24.24
N ALA A 318 5.20 19.34 24.21
CA ALA A 318 5.43 20.30 25.28
C ALA A 318 4.22 21.24 25.50
N GLU A 319 3.50 21.61 24.43
CA GLU A 319 2.27 22.41 24.54
C GLU A 319 1.08 21.60 25.07
N LEU A 320 0.94 20.34 24.66
CA LEU A 320 -0.09 19.43 25.17
C LEU A 320 0.10 19.14 26.67
N GLU A 321 1.35 18.97 27.12
CA GLU A 321 1.70 18.81 28.53
C GLU A 321 1.42 20.10 29.32
N ALA A 322 1.88 21.25 28.81
CA ALA A 322 1.63 22.55 29.46
C ALA A 322 0.12 22.88 29.55
N GLY A 323 -0.67 22.40 28.58
CA GLY A 323 -2.12 22.56 28.54
C GLY A 323 -2.92 21.53 29.34
N ASP A 324 -2.27 20.55 30.00
CA ASP A 324 -2.91 19.42 30.69
C ASP A 324 -3.92 18.65 29.82
N VAL A 325 -3.59 18.42 28.54
CA VAL A 325 -4.49 17.74 27.58
C VAL A 325 -4.58 16.24 27.87
N ARG A 326 -3.49 15.62 28.33
CA ARG A 326 -3.37 14.17 28.63
C ARG A 326 -3.72 13.27 27.43
N LEU A 327 -3.34 13.71 26.23
CA LEU A 327 -3.64 13.02 24.98
C LEU A 327 -2.78 11.76 24.81
N THR A 328 -3.43 10.63 24.53
CA THR A 328 -2.80 9.42 23.97
C THR A 328 -3.27 9.20 22.55
N MET A 329 -2.43 8.59 21.72
CA MET A 329 -2.72 8.34 20.30
C MET A 329 -2.36 6.90 19.94
N GLY A 330 -3.31 6.16 19.38
CA GLY A 330 -3.13 4.81 18.87
C GLY A 330 -3.63 4.68 17.43
N GLY A 331 -3.52 3.48 16.87
CA GLY A 331 -3.94 3.23 15.49
C GLY A 331 -4.36 1.78 15.22
N GLU A 332 -5.07 1.61 14.11
CA GLU A 332 -5.45 0.29 13.56
C GLU A 332 -4.89 0.15 12.12
N PRO A 333 -3.56 0.20 11.91
CA PRO A 333 -2.95 0.02 10.59
C PRO A 333 -3.21 -1.37 10.02
N THR A 334 -3.28 -1.43 8.69
CA THR A 334 -3.58 -2.66 7.95
C THR A 334 -2.47 -3.03 6.97
N PHE A 335 -2.28 -4.34 6.77
CA PHE A 335 -1.20 -4.90 5.97
C PHE A 335 -1.67 -6.06 5.09
N VAL A 336 -0.97 -6.28 3.97
CA VAL A 336 -1.26 -7.32 2.99
C VAL A 336 0.02 -8.04 2.58
N SER A 337 -0.08 -9.26 2.06
CA SER A 337 1.10 -10.00 1.59
C SER A 337 1.78 -9.29 0.43
N VAL A 338 3.11 -9.22 0.44
CA VAL A 338 3.90 -8.73 -0.71
C VAL A 338 4.08 -9.78 -1.80
N ASP A 339 3.91 -11.07 -1.46
CA ASP A 339 4.15 -12.19 -2.38
C ASP A 339 2.91 -12.61 -3.17
N ASP A 340 1.73 -12.39 -2.58
CA ASP A 340 0.44 -12.82 -3.11
C ASP A 340 -0.60 -11.77 -2.76
N MET A 341 -0.88 -10.87 -3.71
CA MET A 341 -1.94 -9.86 -3.56
C MET A 341 -3.26 -10.29 -4.21
N ASP A 342 -3.26 -11.41 -4.93
CA ASP A 342 -4.32 -11.77 -5.88
C ASP A 342 -5.31 -12.77 -5.30
N SER A 343 -4.85 -13.64 -4.39
CA SER A 343 -5.71 -14.67 -3.84
C SER A 343 -6.88 -14.11 -3.03
N ASP A 344 -7.94 -14.91 -2.91
CA ASP A 344 -9.16 -14.50 -2.21
C ASP A 344 -8.89 -14.03 -0.77
N GLN A 345 -7.89 -14.57 -0.06
CA GLN A 345 -7.54 -14.18 1.31
C GLN A 345 -7.07 -12.71 1.41
N TRP A 346 -6.56 -12.13 0.33
CA TRP A 346 -6.10 -10.73 0.28
C TRP A 346 -7.05 -9.80 -0.49
N ASN A 347 -8.14 -10.33 -1.04
CA ASN A 347 -9.16 -9.53 -1.74
C ASN A 347 -10.54 -9.55 -1.06
N THR A 348 -11.05 -10.72 -0.66
CA THR A 348 -12.45 -10.87 -0.22
C THR A 348 -12.63 -11.65 1.07
N LYS A 349 -11.82 -12.67 1.31
CA LYS A 349 -11.93 -13.54 2.49
C LYS A 349 -11.24 -12.89 3.69
N ALA A 350 -11.87 -13.04 4.86
CA ALA A 350 -11.24 -12.66 6.12
C ALA A 350 -10.12 -13.63 6.52
N LEU A 351 -10.36 -14.93 6.38
CA LEU A 351 -9.43 -15.98 6.82
C LEU A 351 -8.62 -16.57 5.66
N GLY A 352 -7.42 -17.06 5.97
CA GLY A 352 -6.52 -17.75 5.05
C GLY A 352 -5.31 -18.32 5.79
N ASP A 353 -4.77 -19.44 5.30
CA ASP A 353 -3.66 -20.15 5.96
C ASP A 353 -2.37 -19.30 5.95
N ASP A 354 -2.06 -18.66 4.83
CA ASP A 354 -0.91 -17.75 4.74
C ASP A 354 -1.13 -16.51 5.58
N LYS A 355 -2.33 -15.94 5.57
CA LYS A 355 -2.67 -14.79 6.42
C LYS A 355 -2.41 -15.09 7.90
N LEU A 356 -2.84 -16.26 8.38
CA LEU A 356 -2.61 -16.68 9.76
C LEU A 356 -1.11 -16.94 10.04
N ARG A 357 -0.37 -17.51 9.08
CA ARG A 357 1.08 -17.72 9.21
C ARG A 357 1.83 -16.39 9.34
N LEU A 358 1.62 -15.45 8.42
CA LEU A 358 2.27 -14.13 8.43
C LEU A 358 1.89 -13.33 9.69
N ALA A 359 0.63 -13.39 10.13
CA ALA A 359 0.18 -12.74 11.36
C ALA A 359 0.88 -13.28 12.62
N LYS A 360 1.17 -14.59 12.67
CA LYS A 360 1.92 -15.20 13.78
C LYS A 360 3.39 -14.78 13.76
N ASP A 361 4.01 -14.74 12.58
CA ASP A 361 5.39 -14.28 12.46
C ASP A 361 5.50 -12.81 12.91
N LEU A 362 4.53 -11.97 12.53
CA LEU A 362 4.44 -10.58 12.98
C LEU A 362 4.21 -10.47 14.49
N LEU A 363 3.31 -11.28 15.07
CA LEU A 363 3.07 -11.31 16.52
C LEU A 363 4.37 -11.53 17.31
N ILE A 364 5.19 -12.51 16.89
CA ILE A 364 6.43 -12.84 17.59
C ILE A 364 7.45 -11.71 17.47
N ARG A 365 7.65 -11.17 16.27
CA ARG A 365 8.57 -10.03 16.08
C ARG A 365 8.17 -8.82 16.91
N LEU A 366 6.89 -8.41 16.84
CA LEU A 366 6.40 -7.27 17.62
C LEU A 366 6.48 -7.52 19.13
N LYS A 367 6.28 -8.77 19.59
CA LYS A 367 6.48 -9.13 21.00
C LYS A 367 7.95 -8.97 21.41
N ASP A 368 8.89 -9.32 20.55
CA ASP A 368 10.32 -9.18 20.86
C ASP A 368 10.78 -7.71 20.88
N GLU A 369 10.21 -6.87 20.03
CA GLU A 369 10.48 -5.42 19.99
C GLU A 369 9.81 -4.65 21.15
N PHE A 370 8.52 -4.91 21.41
CA PHE A 370 7.76 -4.09 22.37
C PHE A 370 7.71 -4.66 23.79
N ALA A 371 7.83 -5.98 23.97
CA ALA A 371 7.45 -6.59 25.25
C ALA A 371 8.21 -7.89 25.62
N THR A 372 9.33 -7.73 26.33
CA THR A 372 10.21 -8.84 26.73
C THR A 372 9.56 -9.86 27.70
N HIS A 373 8.60 -9.43 28.54
CA HIS A 373 7.91 -10.28 29.53
C HIS A 373 6.38 -10.34 29.34
N ALA A 374 5.96 -10.45 28.08
CA ALA A 374 4.55 -10.48 27.70
C ALA A 374 3.94 -11.89 27.70
N MET A 375 2.64 -11.94 27.96
CA MET A 375 1.80 -13.09 27.69
C MET A 375 1.28 -13.03 26.26
N LEU A 376 1.39 -14.14 25.52
CA LEU A 376 0.72 -14.33 24.23
C LEU A 376 -0.66 -14.98 24.44
N HIS A 377 -1.65 -14.48 23.73
CA HIS A 377 -3.03 -14.97 23.79
C HIS A 377 -3.56 -15.28 22.38
N TYR A 378 -4.17 -16.44 22.21
CA TYR A 378 -4.73 -16.91 20.95
C TYR A 378 -6.25 -17.03 21.06
N GLY A 379 -6.97 -15.93 20.79
CA GLY A 379 -8.41 -15.81 20.99
C GLY A 379 -9.25 -16.00 19.74
N GLN A 380 -10.58 -16.00 19.94
CA GLN A 380 -11.58 -15.83 18.88
C GLN A 380 -11.95 -14.34 18.77
N GLY A 381 -11.88 -13.81 17.56
CA GLY A 381 -12.30 -12.46 17.20
C GLY A 381 -13.79 -12.38 16.84
N LYS A 382 -14.17 -11.35 16.08
CA LYS A 382 -15.55 -11.12 15.65
C LYS A 382 -16.06 -12.28 14.78
N TRP A 383 -17.36 -12.57 14.89
CA TRP A 383 -18.07 -13.54 14.05
C TRP A 383 -19.20 -12.84 13.31
N TYR A 384 -19.15 -12.83 11.98
CA TYR A 384 -20.15 -12.17 11.16
C TYR A 384 -21.16 -13.17 10.56
N PRO A 385 -22.42 -12.75 10.32
CA PRO A 385 -23.42 -13.61 9.68
C PRO A 385 -22.93 -14.13 8.32
N GLY A 386 -23.01 -15.45 8.12
CA GLY A 386 -22.58 -16.12 6.88
C GLY A 386 -21.15 -16.68 6.92
N GLU A 387 -20.34 -16.37 7.94
CA GLU A 387 -19.04 -17.02 8.17
C GLU A 387 -19.22 -18.33 8.95
N GLU A 388 -18.54 -19.41 8.53
CA GLU A 388 -18.63 -20.72 9.20
C GLU A 388 -17.98 -20.74 10.58
N LEU A 389 -16.92 -19.95 10.79
CA LEU A 389 -16.14 -19.89 12.02
C LEU A 389 -15.94 -18.43 12.46
N PRO A 390 -15.85 -18.17 13.78
CA PRO A 390 -15.35 -16.89 14.27
C PRO A 390 -13.91 -16.68 13.78
N ARG A 391 -13.55 -15.41 13.56
CA ARG A 391 -12.20 -15.04 13.16
C ARG A 391 -11.19 -15.33 14.28
N TRP A 392 -9.90 -15.40 13.98
CA TRP A 392 -8.86 -15.49 15.02
C TRP A 392 -8.50 -14.08 15.53
N ALA A 393 -7.98 -13.99 16.75
CA ALA A 393 -7.41 -12.76 17.31
C ALA A 393 -6.14 -13.11 18.08
N LEU A 394 -5.00 -12.60 17.62
CA LEU A 394 -3.70 -12.85 18.22
C LEU A 394 -3.33 -11.65 19.10
N GLY A 395 -3.09 -11.86 20.38
CA GLY A 395 -2.82 -10.78 21.32
C GLY A 395 -1.50 -10.93 22.06
N CYS A 396 -0.88 -9.79 22.35
CA CYS A 396 0.28 -9.68 23.23
C CYS A 396 -0.06 -8.70 24.36
N PHE A 397 0.16 -9.11 25.61
CA PHE A 397 -0.22 -8.35 26.80
C PHE A 397 0.97 -8.23 27.75
N TRP A 398 1.24 -7.02 28.24
CA TRP A 398 2.33 -6.75 29.20
C TRP A 398 1.92 -5.67 30.20
N ARG A 399 2.60 -5.67 31.36
CA ARG A 399 2.31 -4.71 32.43
C ARG A 399 3.06 -3.40 32.20
N THR A 400 2.41 -2.29 32.55
CA THR A 400 3.00 -0.95 32.42
C THR A 400 4.05 -0.63 33.48
N ASP A 401 4.12 -1.42 34.55
CA ASP A 401 5.11 -1.29 35.62
C ASP A 401 6.43 -2.06 35.34
N GLY A 402 6.52 -2.75 34.19
CA GLY A 402 7.69 -3.52 33.79
C GLY A 402 7.79 -4.91 34.43
N GLU A 403 6.88 -5.26 35.34
CA GLU A 403 6.83 -6.61 35.91
C GLU A 403 6.32 -7.63 34.88
N ALA A 404 6.76 -8.88 35.03
CA ALA A 404 6.41 -9.93 34.10
C ALA A 404 4.93 -10.35 34.24
N LEU A 405 4.19 -10.33 33.12
CA LEU A 405 2.91 -11.03 33.04
C LEU A 405 3.13 -12.53 32.75
N TRP A 406 4.21 -12.84 32.04
CA TRP A 406 4.73 -14.18 31.82
C TRP A 406 6.26 -14.13 31.81
N ARG A 407 6.93 -14.98 32.59
CA ARG A 407 8.38 -14.91 32.84
C ARG A 407 9.23 -15.74 31.90
N ASP A 408 8.80 -16.96 31.58
CA ASP A 408 9.58 -17.92 30.78
C ASP A 408 8.93 -18.14 29.40
N PRO A 409 9.40 -17.44 28.34
CA PRO A 409 8.84 -17.58 27.00
C PRO A 409 8.90 -19.00 26.43
N ALA A 410 9.79 -19.88 26.92
CA ALA A 410 9.88 -21.25 26.44
C ALA A 410 8.64 -22.09 26.84
N LEU A 411 7.91 -21.65 27.86
CA LEU A 411 6.66 -22.28 28.33
C LEU A 411 5.42 -21.78 27.57
N LEU A 412 5.53 -20.75 26.72
CA LEU A 412 4.48 -20.41 25.77
C LEU A 412 4.63 -21.28 24.52
N ALA A 413 3.68 -22.19 24.32
CA ALA A 413 3.71 -23.11 23.20
C ALA A 413 3.54 -22.37 21.86
N ARG A 414 4.40 -22.71 20.90
CA ARG A 414 4.27 -22.28 19.51
C ARG A 414 3.12 -23.02 18.83
N VAL A 415 2.23 -22.28 18.19
CA VAL A 415 1.05 -22.82 17.52
C VAL A 415 1.33 -23.48 16.16
N ASP A 416 2.55 -23.45 15.68
CA ASP A 416 3.02 -24.15 14.48
C ASP A 416 3.90 -25.37 14.81
N LYS A 417 4.10 -25.66 16.09
CA LYS A 417 4.88 -26.81 16.57
C LYS A 417 3.99 -27.82 17.29
N ASP A 418 4.19 -29.10 16.97
CA ASP A 418 3.61 -30.22 17.70
C ASP A 418 4.55 -30.61 18.86
N TYR A 419 4.05 -30.58 20.10
CA TYR A 419 4.79 -30.93 21.31
C TYR A 419 4.46 -32.35 21.80
N GLY A 420 3.55 -33.07 21.14
CA GLY A 420 3.11 -34.41 21.50
C GLY A 420 2.19 -34.48 22.72
N HIS A 421 1.64 -33.36 23.18
CA HIS A 421 0.78 -33.32 24.38
C HIS A 421 -0.56 -34.02 24.16
N ASP A 422 -0.98 -34.80 25.14
CA ASP A 422 -2.20 -35.62 25.10
C ASP A 422 -3.15 -35.37 26.28
N ILE A 423 -4.18 -36.21 26.40
CA ILE A 423 -5.20 -36.11 27.45
C ILE A 423 -4.68 -36.45 28.85
N GLN A 424 -3.62 -37.26 28.97
CA GLN A 424 -3.00 -37.56 30.26
C GLN A 424 -2.21 -36.35 30.75
N ASP A 425 -1.54 -35.63 29.84
CA ASP A 425 -0.90 -34.36 30.16
C ASP A 425 -1.92 -33.31 30.61
N ALA A 426 -3.08 -33.22 29.94
CA ALA A 426 -4.16 -32.32 30.34
C ALA A 426 -4.74 -32.63 31.73
N GLU A 427 -4.88 -33.91 32.07
CA GLU A 427 -5.30 -34.36 33.40
C GLU A 427 -4.26 -33.99 34.46
N ARG A 428 -2.98 -34.28 34.19
CA ARG A 428 -1.85 -33.98 35.08
C ARG A 428 -1.74 -32.48 35.33
N PHE A 429 -1.86 -31.67 34.27
CA PHE A 429 -1.86 -30.22 34.34
C PHE A 429 -3.00 -29.70 35.20
N SER A 430 -4.24 -30.12 34.92
CA SER A 430 -5.44 -29.66 35.65
C SER A 430 -5.39 -30.00 37.14
N LYS A 431 -4.94 -31.22 37.48
CA LYS A 431 -4.78 -31.64 38.88
C LYS A 431 -3.69 -30.83 39.59
N THR A 432 -2.56 -30.58 38.92
CA THR A 432 -1.46 -29.80 39.50
C THR A 432 -1.86 -28.34 39.68
N LEU A 433 -2.57 -27.75 38.71
CA LEU A 433 -3.12 -26.40 38.81
C LEU A 433 -4.11 -26.28 39.98
N SER A 434 -5.00 -27.26 40.14
CA SER A 434 -5.94 -27.25 41.29
C SER A 434 -5.21 -27.23 42.63
N GLN A 435 -4.12 -27.98 42.76
CA GLN A 435 -3.29 -27.98 43.97
C GLN A 435 -2.56 -26.65 44.18
N SER A 436 -2.07 -26.04 43.09
CA SER A 436 -1.41 -24.73 43.13
C SER A 436 -2.34 -23.63 43.64
N LEU A 437 -3.62 -23.68 43.24
CA LEU A 437 -4.68 -22.76 43.67
C LEU A 437 -5.25 -23.08 45.08
N GLY A 438 -4.72 -24.09 45.77
CA GLY A 438 -5.25 -24.52 47.08
C GLY A 438 -6.61 -25.24 47.02
N LEU A 439 -7.00 -25.74 45.84
CA LEU A 439 -8.27 -26.43 45.58
C LEU A 439 -8.10 -27.95 45.61
N SER A 440 -9.17 -28.66 46.00
CA SER A 440 -9.19 -30.13 45.95
C SER A 440 -9.30 -30.61 44.50
N SER A 441 -8.48 -31.60 44.12
CA SER A 441 -8.51 -32.20 42.78
C SER A 441 -9.84 -32.88 42.43
N MET A 442 -10.73 -33.08 43.41
CA MET A 442 -12.10 -33.58 43.19
C MET A 442 -12.98 -32.64 42.35
N PHE A 443 -12.59 -31.36 42.23
CA PHE A 443 -13.31 -30.37 41.41
C PHE A 443 -12.88 -30.37 39.95
N VAL A 444 -11.78 -31.05 39.61
CA VAL A 444 -11.37 -31.28 38.23
C VAL A 444 -12.28 -32.35 37.63
N GLN A 445 -13.02 -32.01 36.58
CA GLN A 445 -14.03 -32.89 35.99
C GLN A 445 -13.77 -33.09 34.48
N PRO A 446 -13.83 -34.34 33.98
CA PRO A 446 -13.69 -34.62 32.54
C PRO A 446 -14.92 -34.11 31.78
N SER A 447 -14.68 -33.61 30.56
CA SER A 447 -15.73 -33.18 29.63
C SER A 447 -15.66 -33.98 28.33
N PHE A 448 -16.81 -34.18 27.70
CA PHE A 448 -17.00 -35.06 26.56
C PHE A 448 -17.80 -34.37 25.45
N GLU A 449 -17.54 -34.75 24.21
CA GLU A 449 -18.38 -34.38 23.06
C GLU A 449 -19.79 -34.99 23.19
N ASP A 450 -20.81 -34.34 22.61
CA ASP A 450 -22.19 -34.86 22.61
C ASP A 450 -22.34 -36.06 21.67
N SER A 451 -22.20 -37.26 22.24
CA SER A 451 -22.29 -38.50 21.50
C SER A 451 -23.63 -38.68 20.78
N LEU A 452 -24.75 -38.20 21.36
CA LEU A 452 -26.08 -38.37 20.77
C LEU A 452 -26.26 -37.47 19.54
N TYR A 453 -25.78 -36.23 19.62
CA TYR A 453 -25.78 -35.30 18.50
C TYR A 453 -24.98 -35.85 17.31
N TYR A 454 -23.74 -36.30 17.54
CA TYR A 454 -22.90 -36.79 16.45
C TYR A 454 -23.37 -38.14 15.88
N LEU A 455 -23.99 -39.03 16.68
CA LEU A 455 -24.64 -40.25 16.17
C LEU A 455 -25.87 -39.93 15.32
N TRP A 456 -26.64 -38.90 15.68
CA TRP A 456 -27.75 -38.41 14.87
C TRP A 456 -27.26 -37.85 13.53
N LEU A 457 -26.17 -37.07 13.53
CA LEU A 457 -25.52 -36.58 12.30
C LEU A 457 -24.98 -37.72 11.43
N GLU A 458 -24.31 -38.71 12.02
CA GLU A 458 -23.80 -39.90 11.30
C GLU A 458 -24.95 -40.63 10.58
N ARG A 459 -26.09 -40.83 11.26
CA ARG A 459 -27.28 -41.46 10.68
C ARG A 459 -27.88 -40.65 9.52
N GLY A 460 -27.67 -39.33 9.50
CA GLY A 460 -28.14 -38.45 8.44
C GLY A 460 -27.32 -38.53 7.15
N LEU A 461 -26.17 -39.20 7.14
CA LEU A 461 -25.30 -39.29 5.96
C LEU A 461 -25.88 -40.22 4.88
N PRO A 462 -25.68 -39.91 3.58
CA PRO A 462 -26.12 -40.77 2.48
C PRO A 462 -25.46 -42.16 2.47
N ASP A 463 -26.20 -43.15 1.94
CA ASP A 463 -25.69 -44.52 1.77
C ASP A 463 -24.39 -44.53 0.92
N GLY A 464 -23.33 -45.16 1.46
CA GLY A 464 -22.02 -45.29 0.80
C GLY A 464 -20.96 -44.27 1.24
N VAL A 465 -21.30 -43.29 2.07
CA VAL A 465 -20.33 -42.34 2.67
C VAL A 465 -19.71 -42.95 3.92
N ASN A 466 -18.38 -42.99 4.02
CA ASN A 466 -17.69 -43.47 5.22
C ASN A 466 -17.62 -42.36 6.29
N PRO A 467 -18.36 -42.45 7.41
CA PRO A 467 -18.48 -41.37 8.38
C PRO A 467 -17.15 -40.99 9.05
N LYS A 468 -16.17 -41.92 9.11
CA LYS A 468 -14.84 -41.70 9.71
C LYS A 468 -13.81 -41.08 8.76
N LYS A 469 -14.13 -40.86 7.49
CA LYS A 469 -13.23 -40.22 6.52
C LYS A 469 -13.90 -38.98 5.93
N ALA A 470 -13.19 -37.86 5.92
CA ALA A 470 -13.58 -36.63 5.24
C ALA A 470 -12.48 -36.19 4.28
N LYS A 471 -12.86 -35.54 3.18
CA LYS A 471 -11.96 -34.88 2.23
C LYS A 471 -11.78 -33.42 2.61
N LEU A 472 -10.74 -32.78 2.08
CA LEU A 472 -10.49 -31.34 2.26
C LEU A 472 -11.64 -30.47 1.72
N THR A 473 -12.33 -30.95 0.68
CA THR A 473 -13.47 -30.26 0.04
C THR A 473 -14.79 -30.42 0.79
N ASP A 474 -14.85 -31.26 1.83
CA ASP A 474 -16.09 -31.46 2.59
C ASP A 474 -16.34 -30.29 3.55
N ASP A 475 -17.60 -30.01 3.86
CA ASP A 475 -17.97 -28.96 4.82
C ASP A 475 -17.39 -29.23 6.22
N LEU A 476 -17.27 -28.18 7.04
CA LEU A 476 -16.55 -28.23 8.31
C LEU A 476 -17.17 -29.22 9.32
N GLU A 477 -18.50 -29.28 9.40
CA GLU A 477 -19.21 -30.28 10.22
C GLU A 477 -18.87 -31.71 9.80
N ARG A 478 -18.67 -31.96 8.49
CA ARG A 478 -18.35 -33.29 7.98
C ARG A 478 -16.95 -33.73 8.36
N ARG A 479 -15.98 -32.79 8.31
CA ARG A 479 -14.60 -33.00 8.77
C ARG A 479 -14.55 -33.22 10.29
N ARG A 480 -15.30 -32.43 11.07
CA ARG A 480 -15.40 -32.59 12.52
C ARG A 480 -15.99 -33.95 12.90
N LEU A 481 -17.10 -34.35 12.30
CA LEU A 481 -17.75 -35.64 12.54
C LEU A 481 -16.79 -36.80 12.28
N ALA A 482 -16.03 -36.76 11.18
CA ALA A 482 -15.01 -37.76 10.88
C ALA A 482 -13.92 -37.83 11.95
N ASN A 483 -13.43 -36.69 12.42
CA ASN A 483 -12.41 -36.61 13.47
C ASN A 483 -12.92 -37.18 14.80
N ILE A 484 -14.13 -36.80 15.23
CA ILE A 484 -14.73 -37.26 16.49
C ILE A 484 -14.99 -38.77 16.45
N LEU A 485 -15.59 -39.29 15.38
CA LEU A 485 -15.86 -40.72 15.23
C LEU A 485 -14.58 -41.58 15.08
N SER A 486 -13.47 -40.97 14.63
CA SER A 486 -12.16 -41.63 14.58
C SER A 486 -11.49 -41.69 15.95
N LYS A 487 -11.64 -40.65 16.79
CA LYS A 487 -11.14 -40.62 18.18
C LYS A 487 -11.98 -41.46 19.14
N GLY A 488 -13.28 -41.61 18.86
CA GLY A 488 -14.25 -42.36 19.68
C GLY A 488 -15.13 -41.42 20.52
N LEU A 489 -16.44 -41.69 20.55
CA LEU A 489 -17.46 -40.82 21.16
C LEU A 489 -17.45 -40.78 22.69
N GLU A 490 -16.80 -41.76 23.34
CA GLU A 490 -16.65 -41.85 24.80
C GLU A 490 -15.29 -41.28 25.28
N SER A 491 -14.49 -40.70 24.38
CA SER A 491 -13.19 -40.14 24.74
C SER A 491 -13.32 -38.80 25.47
N VAL A 492 -12.51 -38.62 26.52
CA VAL A 492 -12.41 -37.33 27.22
C VAL A 492 -11.82 -36.32 26.25
N THR A 493 -12.51 -35.19 26.08
CA THR A 493 -12.07 -34.08 25.23
C THR A 493 -11.08 -33.19 25.96
N GLY A 494 -11.34 -32.91 27.23
CA GLY A 494 -10.49 -32.11 28.10
C GLY A 494 -11.04 -32.08 29.52
N TYR A 495 -10.41 -31.27 30.38
CA TYR A 495 -10.78 -31.14 31.78
C TYR A 495 -11.22 -29.72 32.09
N ILE A 496 -12.20 -29.60 32.97
CA ILE A 496 -12.62 -28.31 33.52
C ILE A 496 -12.30 -28.24 35.00
N LEU A 497 -12.00 -27.04 35.47
CA LEU A 497 -11.92 -26.69 36.87
C LEU A 497 -12.73 -25.41 37.09
N PRO A 498 -13.95 -25.51 37.66
CA PRO A 498 -14.73 -24.32 38.03
C PRO A 498 -13.96 -23.50 39.05
N ILE A 499 -13.77 -22.20 38.80
CA ILE A 499 -13.01 -21.31 39.68
C ILE A 499 -13.70 -19.98 39.88
N ALA A 500 -13.70 -19.52 41.13
CA ALA A 500 -14.11 -18.19 41.51
C ALA A 500 -13.18 -17.69 42.62
N HIS A 501 -13.07 -16.37 42.76
CA HIS A 501 -12.23 -15.74 43.76
C HIS A 501 -13.10 -15.02 44.79
N SER A 502 -12.78 -15.20 46.09
CA SER A 502 -13.57 -14.67 47.20
C SER A 502 -13.06 -13.32 47.73
N GLY A 503 -12.01 -12.76 47.12
CA GLY A 503 -11.22 -11.65 47.65
C GLY A 503 -10.11 -12.08 48.60
N SER A 504 -10.25 -13.24 49.27
CA SER A 504 -9.27 -13.80 50.21
C SER A 504 -8.60 -15.10 49.72
N GLY A 505 -8.89 -15.50 48.48
CA GLY A 505 -8.39 -16.75 47.87
C GLY A 505 -9.42 -17.44 46.98
N TRP A 506 -8.91 -18.39 46.18
CA TRP A 506 -9.68 -19.20 45.24
C TRP A 506 -10.59 -20.20 45.92
N TYR A 507 -11.77 -20.41 45.33
CA TYR A 507 -12.68 -21.49 45.69
C TYR A 507 -13.31 -22.10 44.43
N SER A 508 -13.86 -23.29 44.60
CA SER A 508 -14.43 -24.07 43.51
C SER A 508 -15.71 -24.78 43.96
N SER A 509 -16.47 -25.28 42.99
CA SER A 509 -17.67 -26.08 43.21
C SER A 509 -17.73 -27.20 42.19
N LYS A 510 -18.25 -28.36 42.58
CA LYS A 510 -18.57 -29.43 41.62
C LYS A 510 -19.81 -29.02 40.82
N TRP A 511 -19.76 -29.20 39.50
CA TRP A 511 -20.94 -28.96 38.66
C TRP A 511 -21.94 -30.12 38.78
N PRO A 512 -23.16 -29.87 39.27
CA PRO A 512 -24.17 -30.91 39.44
C PRO A 512 -24.87 -31.18 38.10
N MET A 513 -24.24 -31.97 37.24
CA MET A 513 -24.83 -32.40 35.96
C MET A 513 -25.87 -33.49 36.17
N ARG A 514 -26.97 -33.46 35.39
CA ARG A 514 -28.06 -34.45 35.48
C ARG A 514 -27.62 -35.89 35.19
N SER A 515 -26.61 -36.04 34.33
CA SER A 515 -26.07 -37.32 33.85
C SER A 515 -24.73 -37.69 34.51
N ASP A 516 -24.30 -36.96 35.56
CA ASP A 516 -22.96 -37.05 36.16
C ASP A 516 -21.78 -36.86 35.18
N VAL A 517 -22.07 -36.41 33.95
CA VAL A 517 -21.10 -36.17 32.87
C VAL A 517 -21.29 -34.77 32.32
N ILE A 518 -20.19 -34.09 32.00
CA ILE A 518 -20.22 -32.77 31.36
C ILE A 518 -20.15 -32.98 29.85
N THR A 519 -21.27 -32.73 29.18
CA THR A 519 -21.37 -32.81 27.72
C THR A 519 -21.23 -31.41 27.13
N LEU A 520 -20.23 -31.23 26.26
CA LEU A 520 -19.98 -29.97 25.57
C LEU A 520 -21.06 -29.69 24.54
N VAL A 521 -21.38 -28.41 24.36
CA VAL A 521 -22.18 -27.96 23.22
C VAL A 521 -21.44 -28.31 21.92
N PRO A 522 -22.08 -28.95 20.93
CA PRO A 522 -21.42 -29.26 19.66
C PRO A 522 -20.88 -28.01 18.96
N GLY A 523 -19.59 -28.00 18.59
CA GLY A 523 -18.93 -26.83 17.98
C GLY A 523 -17.44 -27.07 17.70
N ASP A 524 -16.81 -26.18 16.91
CA ASP A 524 -15.36 -26.17 16.64
C ASP A 524 -14.60 -25.20 17.54
N SER A 525 -15.31 -24.32 18.26
CA SER A 525 -14.69 -23.42 19.22
C SER A 525 -13.98 -24.19 20.33
N PRO A 526 -12.97 -23.58 20.98
CA PRO A 526 -12.38 -24.10 22.21
C PRO A 526 -13.41 -24.63 23.21
N MET A 527 -13.10 -25.71 23.94
CA MET A 527 -14.07 -26.33 24.85
C MET A 527 -14.67 -25.37 25.88
N GLY A 528 -13.93 -24.32 26.28
CA GLY A 528 -14.41 -23.30 27.22
C GLY A 528 -15.56 -22.43 26.71
N PHE A 529 -15.66 -22.21 25.39
CA PHE A 529 -16.83 -21.54 24.79
C PHE A 529 -18.03 -22.49 24.61
N ARG A 530 -17.81 -23.81 24.78
CA ARG A 530 -18.81 -24.86 24.57
C ARG A 530 -19.30 -25.48 25.88
N LEU A 531 -19.06 -24.82 27.01
CA LEU A 531 -19.50 -25.30 28.31
C LEU A 531 -21.04 -25.25 28.43
N PRO A 532 -21.70 -26.29 28.96
CA PRO A 532 -23.17 -26.36 29.04
C PRO A 532 -23.73 -25.54 30.22
N LEU A 533 -23.45 -24.24 30.25
CA LEU A 533 -23.79 -23.36 31.37
C LEU A 533 -25.30 -23.28 31.65
N GLU A 534 -26.14 -23.44 30.62
CA GLU A 534 -27.61 -23.46 30.78
C GLU A 534 -28.12 -24.70 31.54
N SER A 535 -27.33 -25.77 31.59
CA SER A 535 -27.67 -26.99 32.35
C SER A 535 -27.41 -26.85 33.86
N LEU A 536 -26.72 -25.79 34.28
CA LEU A 536 -26.43 -25.51 35.68
C LEU A 536 -27.62 -24.83 36.39
N PRO A 537 -27.81 -25.02 37.71
CA PRO A 537 -28.89 -24.40 38.47
C PRO A 537 -28.96 -22.88 38.28
N ALA A 538 -30.17 -22.33 38.07
CA ALA A 538 -30.37 -20.92 37.72
C ALA A 538 -29.71 -19.95 38.72
N THR A 539 -29.07 -18.92 38.18
CA THR A 539 -28.43 -17.83 38.96
C THR A 539 -29.49 -16.90 39.50
N THR A 540 -29.35 -16.46 40.74
CA THR A 540 -30.20 -15.41 41.31
C THR A 540 -29.67 -14.03 40.89
N PRO A 541 -30.54 -12.99 40.73
CA PRO A 541 -30.09 -11.64 40.36
C PRO A 541 -29.02 -11.05 41.29
N GLU A 542 -29.00 -11.50 42.55
CA GLU A 542 -28.03 -11.10 43.57
C GLU A 542 -26.61 -11.64 43.29
N GLU A 543 -26.48 -12.71 42.51
CA GLU A 543 -25.20 -13.36 42.17
C GLU A 543 -24.52 -12.74 40.93
N ILE A 544 -25.17 -11.81 40.23
CA ILE A 544 -24.57 -11.10 39.09
C ILE A 544 -23.67 -9.99 39.61
N ILE A 545 -22.36 -10.14 39.41
CA ILE A 545 -21.37 -9.13 39.75
C ILE A 545 -21.37 -8.08 38.61
N PRO A 546 -21.61 -6.79 38.91
CA PRO A 546 -21.54 -5.75 37.88
C PRO A 546 -20.11 -5.58 37.39
N GLU A 547 -19.95 -5.24 36.10
CA GLU A 547 -18.66 -4.80 35.57
C GLU A 547 -18.11 -3.63 36.40
N ARG A 548 -16.84 -3.70 36.74
CA ARG A 548 -16.17 -2.65 37.51
C ARG A 548 -16.09 -1.36 36.68
N ASP A 549 -16.39 -0.22 37.27
CA ASP A 549 -16.42 1.05 36.53
C ASP A 549 -14.98 1.43 36.09
N PRO A 550 -14.73 1.76 34.81
CA PRO A 550 -13.45 2.27 34.35
C PRO A 550 -12.98 3.55 35.07
N PHE A 551 -13.88 4.31 35.70
CA PHE A 551 -13.56 5.51 36.48
C PHE A 551 -13.16 5.22 37.94
N GLU A 552 -13.29 3.97 38.42
CA GLU A 552 -12.87 3.62 39.77
C GLU A 552 -11.33 3.62 39.92
N PRO A 553 -10.79 4.15 41.03
CA PRO A 553 -9.37 4.12 41.31
C PRO A 553 -8.85 2.68 41.44
N ARG A 554 -7.59 2.49 41.07
CA ARG A 554 -6.92 1.18 41.07
C ARG A 554 -5.68 1.24 41.97
N GLU A 555 -5.47 0.16 42.72
CA GLU A 555 -4.23 -0.05 43.48
C GLU A 555 -3.16 -0.66 42.56
N GLU A 556 -1.91 -0.72 43.03
CA GLU A 556 -0.85 -1.38 42.27
C GLU A 556 -1.12 -2.88 42.12
N LEU A 557 -0.74 -3.44 40.98
CA LEU A 557 -0.92 -4.88 40.74
C LEU A 557 0.07 -5.68 41.60
N PRO A 558 -0.36 -6.79 42.21
CA PRO A 558 0.53 -7.63 43.01
C PRO A 558 1.71 -8.16 42.18
N VAL A 559 2.87 -8.27 42.83
CA VAL A 559 4.11 -8.83 42.26
C VAL A 559 4.32 -10.23 42.85
N TYR A 560 4.01 -11.25 42.06
CA TYR A 560 4.07 -12.65 42.50
C TYR A 560 5.50 -13.22 42.34
N SER A 561 6.44 -12.87 43.23
CA SER A 561 7.80 -13.44 43.25
C SER A 561 7.84 -14.82 43.96
N GLN A 562 8.86 -15.64 43.69
CA GLN A 562 8.96 -17.05 44.13
C GLN A 562 8.92 -17.30 45.66
N GLU A 563 8.80 -16.27 46.52
CA GLU A 563 8.83 -16.46 47.98
C GLU A 563 7.82 -15.68 48.83
N ASN A 564 6.82 -14.96 48.27
CA ASN A 564 5.87 -14.23 49.12
C ASN A 564 4.40 -14.43 48.72
N ILE A 565 3.76 -15.42 49.33
CA ILE A 565 2.32 -15.40 49.61
C ILE A 565 2.18 -15.47 51.13
N SER A 566 2.11 -14.32 51.79
CA SER A 566 1.69 -14.24 53.19
C SER A 566 0.17 -14.09 53.25
N PRO A 567 -0.57 -14.99 53.94
CA PRO A 567 -2.01 -14.91 54.01
C PRO A 567 -2.44 -14.03 55.19
N GLU A 568 -2.44 -12.71 55.05
CA GLU A 568 -3.08 -11.83 56.04
C GLU A 568 -3.76 -10.64 55.37
N ASP A 569 -5.08 -10.76 55.17
CA ASP A 569 -6.05 -9.81 55.73
C ASP A 569 -7.44 -10.48 55.79
N ALA A 570 -7.94 -10.65 57.02
CA ALA A 570 -9.01 -11.58 57.38
C ALA A 570 -10.38 -10.91 57.63
N ASP A 571 -10.69 -9.78 57.01
CA ASP A 571 -11.93 -9.02 57.30
C ASP A 571 -12.79 -8.65 56.07
N ALA A 572 -12.49 -9.19 54.88
CA ALA A 572 -13.37 -9.03 53.71
C ALA A 572 -14.58 -10.00 53.78
N PRO A 573 -15.81 -9.55 53.48
CA PRO A 573 -16.99 -10.41 53.48
C PRO A 573 -16.87 -11.50 52.40
N LYS A 574 -16.73 -12.75 52.84
CA LYS A 574 -16.60 -13.91 51.96
C LYS A 574 -17.91 -14.19 51.24
N ARG A 575 -17.95 -13.95 49.93
CA ARG A 575 -19.13 -14.22 49.10
C ARG A 575 -18.95 -15.54 48.37
N TYR A 576 -19.51 -16.60 48.92
CA TYR A 576 -19.53 -17.91 48.28
C TYR A 576 -20.84 -18.11 47.50
N VAL A 577 -20.74 -18.48 46.23
CA VAL A 577 -21.89 -18.94 45.43
C VAL A 577 -22.00 -20.46 45.49
N SER A 578 -23.21 -20.99 45.42
CA SER A 578 -23.43 -22.45 45.52
C SER A 578 -22.93 -23.22 44.29
N VAL A 579 -22.93 -22.58 43.11
CA VAL A 579 -22.41 -23.15 41.86
C VAL A 579 -21.60 -22.08 41.13
N VAL A 580 -20.30 -22.32 41.01
CA VAL A 580 -19.36 -21.48 40.26
C VAL A 580 -19.54 -21.74 38.77
N ARG A 581 -19.86 -20.71 37.97
CA ARG A 581 -20.17 -20.85 36.53
C ARG A 581 -18.98 -20.55 35.60
N THR A 582 -17.92 -19.96 36.13
CA THR A 582 -16.65 -19.72 35.43
C THR A 582 -15.73 -20.93 35.62
N ALA A 583 -15.09 -21.40 34.56
CA ALA A 583 -14.19 -22.56 34.64
C ALA A 583 -12.98 -22.38 33.73
N ILE A 584 -11.80 -22.69 34.26
CA ILE A 584 -10.61 -22.85 33.42
C ILE A 584 -10.70 -24.22 32.75
N CYS A 585 -10.35 -24.30 31.47
CA CYS A 585 -10.38 -25.55 30.73
C CYS A 585 -9.00 -25.88 30.18
N VAL A 586 -8.65 -27.17 30.20
CA VAL A 586 -7.39 -27.67 29.66
C VAL A 586 -7.69 -28.73 28.60
N GLU A 587 -7.36 -28.40 27.36
CA GLU A 587 -7.70 -29.20 26.17
C GLU A 587 -6.45 -29.51 25.35
N PRO A 588 -6.10 -30.79 25.12
CA PRO A 588 -5.05 -31.14 24.17
C PRO A 588 -5.59 -31.09 22.74
N ARG A 589 -5.01 -30.23 21.89
CA ARG A 589 -5.37 -30.14 20.46
C ARG A 589 -4.11 -30.17 19.61
N HIS A 590 -4.08 -31.09 18.64
CA HIS A 590 -2.97 -31.22 17.68
C HIS A 590 -1.59 -31.22 18.37
N GLY A 591 -1.46 -32.02 19.43
CA GLY A 591 -0.22 -32.18 20.19
C GLY A 591 0.21 -30.97 21.03
N ARG A 592 -0.69 -30.00 21.26
CA ARG A 592 -0.48 -28.82 22.09
C ARG A 592 -1.49 -28.79 23.22
N LEU A 593 -1.10 -28.24 24.36
CA LEU A 593 -1.97 -28.09 25.52
C LEU A 593 -2.55 -26.66 25.54
N HIS A 594 -3.85 -26.53 25.32
CA HIS A 594 -4.54 -25.25 25.37
C HIS A 594 -5.14 -25.03 26.76
N VAL A 595 -4.86 -23.87 27.34
CA VAL A 595 -5.41 -23.42 28.61
C VAL A 595 -6.37 -22.28 28.32
N PHE A 596 -7.66 -22.57 28.47
CA PHE A 596 -8.75 -21.63 28.26
C PHE A 596 -8.99 -20.81 29.53
N MET A 597 -8.72 -19.52 29.46
CA MET A 597 -8.95 -18.55 30.52
C MET A 597 -10.44 -18.18 30.58
N PRO A 598 -11.12 -18.34 31.75
CA PRO A 598 -12.50 -17.90 31.91
C PRO A 598 -12.60 -16.38 32.07
N PRO A 599 -13.79 -15.78 31.89
CA PRO A 599 -13.97 -14.36 32.14
C PRO A 599 -13.74 -14.05 33.61
N MET A 600 -12.90 -13.05 33.89
CA MET A 600 -12.60 -12.57 35.25
C MET A 600 -13.21 -11.21 35.50
N ASN A 601 -13.51 -10.92 36.77
CA ASN A 601 -14.09 -9.63 37.15
C ASN A 601 -13.00 -8.55 37.31
N THR A 602 -11.81 -8.96 37.77
CA THR A 602 -10.70 -8.04 38.05
C THR A 602 -9.40 -8.51 37.39
N LEU A 603 -8.50 -7.57 37.14
CA LEU A 603 -7.20 -7.89 36.55
C LEU A 603 -6.29 -8.60 37.57
N GLU A 604 -6.40 -8.26 38.84
CA GLU A 604 -5.66 -8.86 39.94
C GLU A 604 -5.85 -10.38 39.98
N GLU A 605 -7.11 -10.82 39.88
CA GLU A 605 -7.49 -12.24 39.81
C GLU A 605 -6.93 -12.91 38.55
N TYR A 606 -6.92 -12.22 37.41
CA TYR A 606 -6.38 -12.75 36.16
C TYR A 606 -4.86 -12.93 36.24
N VAL A 607 -4.13 -11.95 36.79
CA VAL A 607 -2.68 -12.01 36.96
C VAL A 607 -2.29 -13.11 37.96
N GLU A 608 -3.04 -13.28 39.03
CA GLU A 608 -2.82 -14.38 39.97
C GLU A 608 -3.03 -15.74 39.29
N LEU A 609 -4.11 -15.90 38.53
CA LEU A 609 -4.37 -17.14 37.83
C LEU A 609 -3.29 -17.46 36.79
N ILE A 610 -2.84 -16.47 36.01
CA ILE A 610 -1.81 -16.71 35.00
C ILE A 610 -0.48 -17.10 35.64
N HIS A 611 -0.16 -16.53 36.80
CA HIS A 611 1.00 -16.95 37.59
C HIS A 611 0.91 -18.43 37.98
N HIS A 612 -0.23 -18.89 38.49
CA HIS A 612 -0.43 -20.30 38.83
C HIS A 612 -0.40 -21.23 37.60
N VAL A 613 -0.87 -20.76 36.44
CA VAL A 613 -0.77 -21.49 35.17
C VAL A 613 0.70 -21.62 34.74
N GLU A 614 1.48 -20.55 34.80
CA GLU A 614 2.91 -20.56 34.46
C GLU A 614 3.72 -21.47 35.41
N GLU A 615 3.52 -21.37 36.72
CA GLU A 615 4.20 -22.23 37.69
C GLU A 615 3.84 -23.72 37.50
N THR A 616 2.59 -24.00 37.09
CA THR A 616 2.16 -25.36 36.75
C THR A 616 2.85 -25.86 35.47
N ALA A 617 2.91 -25.03 34.42
CA ALA A 617 3.61 -25.32 33.17
C ALA A 617 5.10 -25.59 33.42
N LYS A 618 5.74 -24.76 34.25
CA LYS A 618 7.14 -24.89 34.65
C LYS A 618 7.40 -26.18 35.42
N LYS A 619 6.58 -26.47 36.44
CA LYS A 619 6.72 -27.66 37.29
C LYS A 619 6.57 -28.97 36.49
N LEU A 620 5.74 -28.96 35.46
CA LEU A 620 5.47 -30.13 34.62
C LEU A 620 6.29 -30.18 33.33
N GLU A 621 7.08 -29.14 33.05
CA GLU A 621 7.80 -28.94 31.78
C GLU A 621 6.87 -29.07 30.56
N LEU A 622 5.66 -28.51 30.67
CA LEU A 622 4.62 -28.55 29.64
C LEU A 622 4.34 -27.13 29.12
N PRO A 623 4.85 -26.76 27.93
CA PRO A 623 4.47 -25.52 27.27
C PRO A 623 2.97 -25.46 26.95
N VAL A 624 2.35 -24.30 27.14
CA VAL A 624 0.89 -24.11 26.98
C VAL A 624 0.55 -22.99 26.01
N VAL A 625 -0.59 -23.14 25.33
CA VAL A 625 -1.22 -22.07 24.55
C VAL A 625 -2.29 -21.42 25.42
N ILE A 626 -2.18 -20.13 25.69
CA ILE A 626 -3.21 -19.37 26.42
C ILE A 626 -4.28 -18.89 25.43
N GLU A 627 -5.54 -19.18 25.72
CA GLU A 627 -6.69 -18.77 24.92
C GLU A 627 -7.92 -18.46 25.79
N GLY A 628 -9.04 -18.10 25.16
CA GLY A 628 -10.31 -17.85 25.85
C GLY A 628 -10.59 -16.36 26.00
N TYR A 629 -10.99 -15.95 27.21
CA TYR A 629 -11.31 -14.55 27.51
C TYR A 629 -10.03 -13.77 27.80
N GLU A 630 -9.91 -12.59 27.18
CA GLU A 630 -8.80 -11.67 27.43
C GLU A 630 -8.77 -11.18 28.89
N PRO A 631 -7.62 -10.69 29.37
CA PRO A 631 -7.56 -9.93 30.62
C PRO A 631 -8.60 -8.80 30.64
N PRO A 632 -9.26 -8.55 31.78
CA PRO A 632 -10.16 -7.40 31.92
C PRO A 632 -9.48 -6.09 31.52
N LYS A 633 -10.22 -5.20 30.85
CA LYS A 633 -9.68 -3.90 30.41
C LYS A 633 -9.22 -3.07 31.61
N ASP A 634 -7.94 -2.71 31.63
CA ASP A 634 -7.32 -1.97 32.72
C ASP A 634 -6.08 -1.22 32.20
N HIS A 635 -5.85 0.02 32.67
CA HIS A 635 -4.75 0.87 32.20
C HIS A 635 -3.37 0.41 32.69
N ARG A 636 -3.32 -0.51 33.66
CA ARG A 636 -2.08 -1.13 34.16
C ARG A 636 -1.52 -2.22 33.21
N LEU A 637 -2.27 -2.57 32.16
CA LEU A 637 -1.82 -3.40 31.05
C LEU A 637 -1.78 -2.59 29.76
N GLN A 638 -0.76 -2.86 28.96
CA GLN A 638 -0.77 -2.54 27.53
C GLN A 638 -0.96 -3.83 26.72
N LYS A 639 -1.50 -3.65 25.51
CA LYS A 639 -1.66 -4.74 24.56
C LYS A 639 -1.64 -4.25 23.13
N PHE A 640 -1.22 -5.12 22.23
CA PHE A 640 -1.55 -5.01 20.81
C PHE A 640 -2.28 -6.28 20.36
N LEU A 641 -3.16 -6.14 19.38
CA LEU A 641 -3.90 -7.26 18.78
C LEU A 641 -3.67 -7.29 17.28
N ILE A 642 -3.47 -8.49 16.73
CA ILE A 642 -3.42 -8.75 15.29
C ILE A 642 -4.65 -9.57 14.92
N THR A 643 -5.47 -9.03 14.02
CA THR A 643 -6.76 -9.60 13.64
C THR A 643 -6.91 -9.68 12.12
N PRO A 644 -7.65 -10.66 11.60
CA PRO A 644 -7.93 -10.75 10.18
C PRO A 644 -9.18 -9.94 9.84
N ASP A 645 -9.07 -9.13 8.80
CA ASP A 645 -10.21 -8.47 8.18
C ASP A 645 -10.30 -8.88 6.69
N PRO A 646 -11.45 -8.65 6.03
CA PRO A 646 -11.61 -9.00 4.62
C PRO A 646 -10.48 -8.37 3.79
N GLY A 647 -9.67 -9.21 3.16
CA GLY A 647 -8.55 -8.77 2.33
C GLY A 647 -7.30 -8.22 3.04
N VAL A 648 -7.28 -8.07 4.37
CA VAL A 648 -6.14 -7.50 5.11
C VAL A 648 -5.87 -8.20 6.44
N ILE A 649 -4.68 -7.95 7.01
CA ILE A 649 -4.39 -8.11 8.44
C ILE A 649 -4.47 -6.72 9.07
N GLU A 650 -5.17 -6.59 10.19
CA GLU A 650 -5.24 -5.37 10.98
C GLU A 650 -4.40 -5.53 12.25
N VAL A 651 -3.64 -4.50 12.61
CA VAL A 651 -2.85 -4.44 13.84
C VAL A 651 -3.38 -3.31 14.70
N ASN A 652 -4.08 -3.65 15.79
CA ASN A 652 -4.50 -2.70 16.81
C ASN A 652 -3.29 -2.43 17.72
N ILE A 653 -2.55 -1.36 17.46
CA ILE A 653 -1.33 -1.02 18.22
C ILE A 653 -1.69 -0.35 19.55
N HIS A 654 -0.87 -0.58 20.58
CA HIS A 654 -1.02 0.07 21.87
C HIS A 654 -0.85 1.60 21.74
N PRO A 655 -1.57 2.40 22.54
CA PRO A 655 -1.53 3.86 22.41
C PRO A 655 -0.22 4.44 22.95
N SER A 656 0.34 5.39 22.20
CA SER A 656 1.52 6.18 22.56
C SER A 656 1.14 7.42 23.36
N ARG A 657 1.96 7.74 24.37
CA ARG A 657 1.80 8.92 25.25
C ARG A 657 2.56 10.15 24.74
N SER A 658 3.63 9.93 23.98
CA SER A 658 4.46 10.99 23.40
C SER A 658 4.64 10.81 21.90
N TRP A 659 5.09 11.87 21.24
CA TRP A 659 5.50 11.90 19.86
C TRP A 659 6.66 10.94 19.58
N ASN A 660 7.67 10.89 20.45
CA ASN A 660 8.81 9.99 20.25
C ASN A 660 8.38 8.51 20.33
N GLU A 661 7.54 8.16 21.30
CA GLU A 661 6.95 6.81 21.39
C GLU A 661 6.09 6.48 20.17
N LEU A 662 5.34 7.46 19.64
CA LEU A 662 4.55 7.26 18.42
C LEU A 662 5.44 7.01 17.18
N VAL A 663 6.52 7.77 17.04
CA VAL A 663 7.52 7.59 15.96
C VAL A 663 8.13 6.19 16.05
N GLU A 664 8.64 5.81 17.22
CA GLU A 664 9.25 4.50 17.47
C GLU A 664 8.27 3.36 17.18
N ASN A 665 7.06 3.41 17.76
CA ASN A 665 6.05 2.37 17.56
C ASN A 665 5.65 2.21 16.09
N THR A 666 5.52 3.31 15.35
CA THR A 666 5.11 3.27 13.95
C THR A 666 6.24 2.75 13.06
N GLU A 667 7.47 3.24 13.24
CA GLU A 667 8.62 2.76 12.45
C GLU A 667 8.90 1.27 12.72
N THR A 668 8.86 0.84 13.99
CA THR A 668 9.02 -0.58 14.37
C THR A 668 7.94 -1.46 13.74
N LEU A 669 6.68 -1.02 13.75
CA LEU A 669 5.58 -1.80 13.15
C LEU A 669 5.74 -1.96 11.63
N TYR A 670 6.03 -0.88 10.90
CA TYR A 670 6.23 -0.95 9.44
C TYR A 670 7.45 -1.81 9.09
N GLN A 671 8.55 -1.68 9.83
CA GLN A 671 9.74 -2.49 9.61
C GLN A 671 9.47 -3.98 9.88
N ALA A 672 8.85 -4.31 11.02
CA ALA A 672 8.51 -5.69 11.35
C ALA A 672 7.52 -6.30 10.34
N ALA A 673 6.55 -5.53 9.84
CA ALA A 673 5.66 -5.95 8.77
C ALA A 673 6.44 -6.25 7.48
N HIS A 674 7.32 -5.33 7.06
CA HIS A 674 8.16 -5.52 5.87
C HIS A 674 9.02 -6.79 5.96
N GLU A 675 9.69 -7.03 7.09
CA GLU A 675 10.48 -8.25 7.33
C GLU A 675 9.64 -9.53 7.39
N CYS A 676 8.36 -9.41 7.73
CA CYS A 676 7.37 -10.47 7.66
C CYS A 676 6.76 -10.64 6.27
N ARG A 677 7.27 -9.97 5.22
CA ARG A 677 6.72 -10.02 3.86
C ARG A 677 5.28 -9.47 3.80
N LEU A 678 5.01 -8.44 4.60
CA LEU A 678 3.76 -7.69 4.62
C LEU A 678 4.01 -6.24 4.16
N GLY A 679 3.15 -5.72 3.29
CA GLY A 679 3.19 -4.35 2.76
C GLY A 679 1.98 -3.53 3.22
N ALA A 680 2.13 -2.20 3.22
CA ALA A 680 1.10 -1.23 3.58
C ALA A 680 0.31 -0.70 2.36
N GLU A 681 0.54 -1.28 1.18
CA GLU A 681 0.07 -0.79 -0.10
C GLU A 681 -0.34 -1.92 -1.04
N LYS A 682 -1.11 -1.57 -2.06
CA LYS A 682 -1.49 -2.43 -3.19
C LYS A 682 -1.39 -1.66 -4.49
N PHE A 683 -1.25 -2.39 -5.58
CA PHE A 683 -1.39 -1.85 -6.92
C PHE A 683 -2.70 -2.33 -7.55
N MET A 684 -3.34 -1.47 -8.32
CA MET A 684 -4.48 -1.82 -9.17
C MET A 684 -3.97 -2.33 -10.52
N LEU A 685 -4.82 -3.05 -11.26
CA LEU A 685 -4.47 -3.58 -12.60
C LEU A 685 -3.95 -2.51 -13.56
N ASP A 686 -4.47 -1.30 -13.45
CA ASP A 686 -4.12 -0.16 -14.30
C ASP A 686 -2.88 0.62 -13.81
N GLY A 687 -2.17 0.06 -12.83
CA GLY A 687 -0.98 0.63 -12.24
C GLY A 687 -1.25 1.66 -11.14
N ARG A 688 -2.49 2.01 -10.80
CA ARG A 688 -2.75 2.93 -9.68
C ARG A 688 -2.22 2.37 -8.37
N HIS A 689 -1.60 3.25 -7.60
CA HIS A 689 -1.12 2.94 -6.27
C HIS A 689 -2.23 3.25 -5.25
N THR A 690 -2.53 2.32 -4.35
CA THR A 690 -3.56 2.47 -3.32
C THR A 690 -3.06 1.95 -1.99
N GLY A 691 -3.74 2.29 -0.89
CA GLY A 691 -3.54 1.60 0.37
C GLY A 691 -3.94 0.12 0.25
N THR A 692 -3.82 -0.61 1.35
CA THR A 692 -4.18 -2.04 1.43
C THR A 692 -5.64 -2.38 1.08
N GLY A 693 -6.51 -1.36 0.99
CA GLY A 693 -7.97 -1.47 0.94
C GLY A 693 -8.63 -1.54 2.32
N GLY A 694 -7.83 -1.69 3.39
CA GLY A 694 -8.24 -1.46 4.77
C GLY A 694 -8.08 0.00 5.19
N GLY A 695 -8.74 0.37 6.28
CA GLY A 695 -8.52 1.68 6.92
C GLY A 695 -7.19 1.74 7.68
N ASN A 696 -6.78 2.94 8.05
CA ASN A 696 -5.77 3.23 9.07
C ASN A 696 -6.41 4.12 10.12
N HIS A 697 -7.28 3.53 10.95
CA HIS A 697 -8.02 4.35 11.91
C HIS A 697 -7.06 4.94 12.93
N ILE A 698 -7.17 6.24 13.19
CA ILE A 698 -6.38 6.93 14.22
C ILE A 698 -7.27 7.12 15.44
N THR A 699 -6.80 6.66 16.60
CA THR A 699 -7.56 6.73 17.85
C THR A 699 -6.94 7.74 18.80
N LEU A 700 -7.75 8.67 19.31
CA LEU A 700 -7.36 9.66 20.31
C LEU A 700 -8.09 9.41 21.63
N GLY A 701 -7.39 9.60 22.74
CA GLY A 701 -7.97 9.42 24.07
C GLY A 701 -7.06 9.92 25.18
N GLY A 702 -7.21 9.35 26.37
CA GLY A 702 -6.27 9.47 27.47
C GLY A 702 -5.89 8.10 28.02
N VAL A 703 -4.89 8.06 28.92
CA VAL A 703 -4.43 6.81 29.57
C VAL A 703 -5.59 6.12 30.31
N THR A 704 -6.46 6.92 30.93
CA THR A 704 -7.72 6.47 31.51
C THR A 704 -8.89 7.23 30.87
N PRO A 705 -10.13 6.71 30.94
CA PRO A 705 -11.31 7.45 30.48
C PRO A 705 -11.47 8.80 31.20
N ALA A 706 -11.08 8.89 32.47
CA ALA A 706 -11.09 10.15 33.23
C ALA A 706 -10.10 11.19 32.69
N ASP A 707 -9.00 10.75 32.07
CA ASP A 707 -8.01 11.63 31.45
C ASP A 707 -8.37 12.04 30.02
N SER A 708 -9.38 11.41 29.40
CA SER A 708 -9.75 11.68 28.01
C SER A 708 -10.04 13.16 27.78
N PRO A 709 -9.34 13.83 26.84
CA PRO A 709 -9.56 15.24 26.55
C PRO A 709 -10.97 15.52 26.03
N PHE A 710 -11.59 14.56 25.33
CA PHE A 710 -12.95 14.70 24.79
C PHE A 710 -14.05 14.58 25.84
N LEU A 711 -13.83 13.78 26.89
CA LEU A 711 -14.79 13.66 28.00
C LEU A 711 -14.63 14.82 28.99
N ARG A 712 -13.39 15.26 29.23
CA ARG A 712 -13.09 16.41 30.09
C ARG A 712 -13.53 17.72 29.45
N ARG A 713 -13.40 17.84 28.13
CA ARG A 713 -13.62 19.08 27.39
C ARG A 713 -14.39 18.81 26.07
N PRO A 714 -15.72 18.78 26.12
CA PRO A 714 -16.55 18.32 25.00
C PRO A 714 -16.50 19.27 23.78
N ASP A 715 -16.19 20.56 23.98
CA ASP A 715 -15.94 21.55 22.92
C ASP A 715 -14.80 21.15 21.96
N LEU A 716 -13.88 20.25 22.38
CA LEU A 716 -12.86 19.69 21.51
C LEU A 716 -13.46 18.83 20.38
N LEU A 717 -14.40 17.92 20.71
CA LEU A 717 -15.09 17.09 19.70
C LEU A 717 -15.85 17.98 18.71
N ARG A 718 -16.57 18.98 19.24
CA ARG A 718 -17.25 19.99 18.42
C ARG A 718 -16.29 20.70 17.49
N SER A 719 -15.12 21.11 17.98
CA SER A 719 -14.11 21.81 17.18
C SER A 719 -13.63 20.94 16.02
N PHE A 720 -13.32 19.66 16.27
CA PHE A 720 -12.94 18.72 15.21
C PHE A 720 -14.03 18.56 14.15
N VAL A 721 -15.27 18.27 14.56
CA VAL A 721 -16.38 18.05 13.63
C VAL A 721 -16.67 19.32 12.81
N ASN A 722 -16.69 20.48 13.45
CA ASN A 722 -16.91 21.77 12.78
C ASN A 722 -15.79 22.08 11.77
N TYR A 723 -14.54 21.88 12.18
CA TYR A 723 -13.38 22.16 11.33
C TYR A 723 -13.31 21.23 10.11
N TRP A 724 -13.55 19.93 10.30
CA TRP A 724 -13.65 18.98 9.18
C TRP A 724 -14.82 19.31 8.25
N GLN A 725 -15.94 19.80 8.80
CA GLN A 725 -17.07 20.24 7.99
C GLN A 725 -16.71 21.43 7.10
N HIS A 726 -15.90 22.37 7.61
CA HIS A 726 -15.41 23.53 6.89
C HIS A 726 -14.30 23.22 5.89
N HIS A 727 -13.50 22.19 6.15
CA HIS A 727 -12.34 21.82 5.34
C HIS A 727 -12.49 20.40 4.78
N PRO A 728 -13.29 20.20 3.70
CA PRO A 728 -13.46 18.89 3.08
C PRO A 728 -12.17 18.23 2.59
N GLY A 729 -11.12 19.00 2.31
CA GLY A 729 -9.80 18.48 1.95
C GLY A 729 -9.24 17.52 3.00
N LEU A 730 -9.56 17.72 4.29
CA LEU A 730 -9.15 16.80 5.37
C LEU A 730 -9.82 15.43 5.29
N SER A 731 -10.98 15.31 4.63
CA SER A 731 -11.61 14.02 4.35
C SER A 731 -11.06 13.41 3.08
N TYR A 732 -10.92 14.21 2.01
CA TYR A 732 -10.67 13.69 0.67
C TYR A 732 -9.18 13.49 0.32
N LEU A 733 -8.26 14.23 0.94
CA LEU A 733 -6.82 14.02 0.71
C LEU A 733 -6.35 12.65 1.24
N PHE A 734 -6.93 12.22 2.37
CA PHE A 734 -6.49 11.03 3.10
C PHE A 734 -7.42 9.83 2.93
N SER A 735 -8.55 9.98 2.22
CA SER A 735 -9.54 8.92 2.02
C SER A 735 -9.08 7.84 1.06
N GLY A 736 -9.68 6.65 1.20
CA GLY A 736 -9.64 5.58 0.20
C GLY A 736 -10.41 5.90 -1.08
N MET A 737 -10.41 4.98 -2.05
CA MET A 737 -11.12 5.19 -3.32
C MET A 737 -12.65 5.22 -3.19
N PHE A 738 -13.22 4.53 -2.19
CA PHE A 738 -14.66 4.42 -2.03
C PHE A 738 -15.19 5.52 -1.09
N ILE A 739 -15.76 6.57 -1.69
CA ILE A 739 -16.21 7.79 -0.99
C ILE A 739 -17.69 8.04 -1.25
N GLY A 740 -18.36 8.66 -0.28
CA GLY A 740 -19.76 9.08 -0.35
C GLY A 740 -20.61 8.54 0.81
N PRO A 741 -21.93 8.74 0.78
CA PRO A 741 -22.85 8.45 1.90
C PRO A 741 -22.88 7.00 2.34
N THR A 742 -22.51 6.08 1.45
CA THR A 742 -22.49 4.63 1.67
C THR A 742 -21.08 4.07 1.86
N SER A 743 -20.07 4.94 1.96
CA SER A 743 -18.67 4.55 2.17
C SER A 743 -18.44 3.94 3.56
N GLN A 744 -17.21 3.54 3.86
CA GLN A 744 -16.86 3.01 5.18
C GLN A 744 -16.87 4.08 6.27
N ALA A 745 -16.67 5.34 5.89
CA ALA A 745 -16.54 6.49 6.79
C ALA A 745 -17.12 7.78 6.17
N PRO A 746 -18.43 7.83 5.81
CA PRO A 746 -19.08 9.04 5.32
C PRO A 746 -18.90 10.24 6.24
N ARG A 747 -18.77 11.41 5.61
CA ARG A 747 -18.85 12.71 6.31
C ARG A 747 -20.26 12.94 6.84
N ALA A 748 -20.35 13.75 7.90
CA ALA A 748 -21.63 14.11 8.51
C ALA A 748 -22.60 14.86 7.56
N ASP A 749 -22.08 15.49 6.49
CA ASP A 749 -22.84 16.27 5.51
C ASP A 749 -23.04 15.60 4.14
N GLU A 750 -22.64 14.33 3.97
CA GLU A 750 -22.87 13.56 2.73
C GLU A 750 -24.16 12.71 2.75
N GLY A 751 -24.74 12.50 3.94
CA GLY A 751 -25.86 11.58 4.16
C GLY A 751 -27.25 12.22 4.09
N ARG A 752 -27.73 12.72 5.24
CA ARG A 752 -29.11 13.23 5.38
C ARG A 752 -29.14 14.76 5.22
N ASP A 753 -30.06 15.26 4.41
CA ASP A 753 -30.20 16.71 4.13
C ASP A 753 -30.37 17.57 5.40
N GLU A 754 -31.06 17.05 6.41
CA GLU A 754 -31.34 17.75 7.69
C GLU A 754 -30.21 17.63 8.71
N ALA A 755 -29.18 16.80 8.49
CA ALA A 755 -28.16 16.47 9.49
C ALA A 755 -27.45 17.72 10.04
N LEU A 756 -27.06 18.64 9.16
CA LEU A 756 -26.38 19.87 9.54
C LEU A 756 -27.28 20.83 10.34
N TYR A 757 -28.59 20.82 10.13
CA TYR A 757 -29.52 21.63 10.92
C TYR A 757 -29.60 21.12 12.36
N GLU A 758 -29.75 19.81 12.54
CA GLU A 758 -29.73 19.19 13.88
C GLU A 758 -28.36 19.33 14.56
N MET A 759 -27.27 19.29 13.78
CA MET A 759 -25.91 19.53 14.26
C MET A 759 -25.72 20.94 14.82
N GLU A 760 -26.28 21.96 14.18
CA GLU A 760 -26.23 23.35 14.68
C GLU A 760 -26.94 23.47 16.03
N ILE A 761 -28.06 22.78 16.22
CA ILE A 761 -28.77 22.74 17.51
C ILE A 761 -27.91 22.03 18.56
N ALA A 762 -27.30 20.88 18.23
CA ALA A 762 -26.40 20.17 19.14
C ALA A 762 -25.22 21.07 19.55
N PHE A 763 -24.59 21.79 18.60
CA PHE A 763 -23.47 22.70 18.85
C PHE A 763 -23.81 23.85 19.80
N GLN A 764 -25.07 24.31 19.83
CA GLN A 764 -25.51 25.33 20.79
C GLN A 764 -25.58 24.82 22.24
N ASN A 765 -25.60 23.51 22.43
CA ASN A 765 -25.71 22.86 23.74
C ASN A 765 -24.37 22.32 24.26
N PHE A 766 -23.26 22.52 23.53
CA PHE A 766 -21.92 22.22 24.04
C PHE A 766 -21.48 23.28 25.06
N PRO A 767 -21.08 22.88 26.28
CA PRO A 767 -20.47 23.80 27.24
C PRO A 767 -19.03 24.11 26.85
N ASP A 768 -18.56 25.31 27.23
CA ASP A 768 -17.17 25.72 27.04
C ASP A 768 -16.28 25.20 28.18
N GLY A 769 -15.09 24.70 27.84
CA GLY A 769 -14.08 24.31 28.84
C GLY A 769 -14.37 22.98 29.54
N LEU A 770 -13.85 22.85 30.77
CA LEU A 770 -13.93 21.60 31.53
C LEU A 770 -15.33 21.32 32.06
N VAL A 771 -15.74 20.05 32.03
CA VAL A 771 -17.06 19.60 32.51
C VAL A 771 -16.96 18.44 33.50
N ASP A 772 -17.96 18.35 34.39
CA ASP A 772 -18.11 17.23 35.33
C ASP A 772 -18.96 16.08 34.75
N GLN A 773 -19.55 16.25 33.56
CA GLN A 773 -20.42 15.25 32.91
C GLN A 773 -19.70 14.56 31.74
N PRO A 774 -18.96 13.46 31.97
CA PRO A 774 -18.19 12.80 30.90
C PRO A 774 -19.06 12.24 29.78
N TRP A 775 -20.34 11.94 30.04
CA TRP A 775 -21.27 11.40 29.04
C TRP A 775 -21.82 12.44 28.04
N LEU A 776 -21.56 13.73 28.25
CA LEU A 776 -22.27 14.80 27.54
C LEU A 776 -21.95 14.85 26.04
N ALA A 777 -20.66 14.79 25.67
CA ALA A 777 -20.21 14.82 24.28
C ALA A 777 -20.86 13.70 23.44
N ASP A 778 -20.87 12.49 24.00
CA ASP A 778 -21.49 11.32 23.39
C ASP A 778 -22.98 11.52 23.16
N ARG A 779 -23.73 11.95 24.18
CA ARG A 779 -25.19 12.10 24.09
C ARG A 779 -25.63 13.17 23.09
N LEU A 780 -24.85 14.24 22.95
CA LEU A 780 -25.14 15.30 21.97
C LEU A 780 -24.88 14.84 20.53
N MET A 781 -23.89 13.98 20.30
CA MET A 781 -23.39 13.68 18.95
C MET A 781 -23.71 12.27 18.43
N ARG A 782 -24.02 11.30 19.30
CA ARG A 782 -24.19 9.88 18.93
C ARG A 782 -25.17 9.61 17.80
N ASN A 783 -26.24 10.39 17.70
CA ASN A 783 -27.25 10.21 16.65
C ASN A 783 -26.99 11.06 15.40
N LEU A 784 -25.94 11.89 15.42
CA LEU A 784 -25.55 12.80 14.35
C LEU A 784 -24.26 12.33 13.65
N LEU A 785 -23.38 11.65 14.38
CA LEU A 785 -22.18 10.99 13.85
C LEU A 785 -22.50 9.53 13.52
N VAL A 786 -23.32 9.33 12.48
CA VAL A 786 -23.77 8.02 12.00
C VAL A 786 -23.82 7.96 10.49
N ASP A 787 -23.73 6.77 9.92
CA ASP A 787 -24.05 6.56 8.51
C ASP A 787 -25.57 6.68 8.24
N ILE A 788 -25.96 6.54 6.96
CA ILE A 788 -27.38 6.60 6.56
C ILE A 788 -28.26 5.55 7.26
N THR A 789 -27.69 4.44 7.72
CA THR A 789 -28.38 3.36 8.44
C THR A 789 -28.46 3.57 9.96
N GLY A 790 -27.79 4.61 10.48
CA GLY A 790 -27.71 4.89 11.91
C GLY A 790 -26.55 4.18 12.62
N ASN A 791 -25.54 3.69 11.89
CA ASN A 791 -24.38 3.02 12.44
C ASN A 791 -23.27 4.03 12.77
N THR A 792 -22.95 4.17 14.05
CA THR A 792 -21.88 5.02 14.60
C THR A 792 -20.47 4.53 14.25
N HIS A 793 -20.28 3.20 14.11
CA HIS A 793 -19.00 2.59 13.72
C HIS A 793 -18.60 2.94 12.28
N ARG A 794 -19.53 3.45 11.48
CA ARG A 794 -19.31 3.84 10.07
C ARG A 794 -19.23 5.35 9.89
N ALA A 795 -19.18 6.14 10.94
CA ALA A 795 -18.97 7.58 10.80
C ALA A 795 -17.48 7.91 10.63
N GLU A 796 -17.17 8.99 9.93
CA GLU A 796 -15.80 9.54 9.85
C GLU A 796 -15.19 9.80 11.23
N PHE A 797 -15.99 10.36 12.14
CA PHE A 797 -15.71 10.47 13.57
C PHE A 797 -16.51 9.44 14.35
N CYS A 798 -15.89 8.31 14.66
CA CYS A 798 -16.54 7.24 15.40
C CYS A 798 -16.39 7.45 16.91
N ILE A 799 -17.55 7.48 17.59
CA ILE A 799 -17.66 7.69 19.04
C ILE A 799 -18.15 6.44 19.78
N ASP A 800 -18.06 5.26 19.16
CA ASP A 800 -18.49 4.02 19.80
C ASP A 800 -17.69 3.66 21.05
N LYS A 801 -16.40 3.99 21.02
CA LYS A 801 -15.48 3.82 22.15
C LYS A 801 -15.40 5.08 23.04
N LEU A 802 -16.27 6.08 22.86
CA LEU A 802 -16.26 7.33 23.65
C LEU A 802 -16.96 7.15 25.01
N TYR A 803 -18.30 7.17 25.05
CA TYR A 803 -19.05 6.97 26.29
C TYR A 803 -20.43 6.32 26.04
N ALA A 804 -20.47 5.00 25.85
CA ALA A 804 -21.75 4.29 25.76
C ALA A 804 -22.37 4.07 27.15
N ALA A 805 -23.51 4.70 27.42
CA ALA A 805 -24.12 4.71 28.76
C ALA A 805 -24.64 3.34 29.25
N GLY A 806 -24.84 2.38 28.34
CA GLY A 806 -25.50 1.10 28.63
C GLY A 806 -24.63 0.05 29.33
N THR A 807 -23.30 0.15 29.23
CA THR A 807 -22.35 -0.80 29.84
C THR A 807 -21.14 -0.05 30.41
N ALA A 808 -20.44 -0.64 31.38
CA ALA A 808 -19.21 -0.04 31.91
C ALA A 808 -18.07 -0.17 30.88
N SER A 809 -17.99 -1.32 30.19
CA SER A 809 -17.07 -1.61 29.09
C SER A 809 -17.14 -0.64 27.89
N GLY A 810 -18.25 0.09 27.74
CA GLY A 810 -18.49 1.08 26.69
C GLY A 810 -17.95 2.49 26.99
N ARG A 811 -17.36 2.73 28.16
CA ARG A 811 -16.90 4.05 28.63
C ARG A 811 -15.37 4.16 28.55
N GLN A 812 -14.82 4.20 27.35
CA GLN A 812 -13.35 4.16 27.15
C GLN A 812 -12.73 5.56 26.92
N GLY A 813 -13.54 6.57 26.58
CA GLY A 813 -13.04 7.93 26.34
C GLY A 813 -12.25 8.09 25.04
N LEU A 814 -12.49 7.21 24.06
CA LEU A 814 -11.76 7.19 22.79
C LEU A 814 -12.59 7.78 21.65
N LEU A 815 -11.97 8.60 20.82
CA LEU A 815 -12.47 9.10 19.53
C LEU A 815 -11.65 8.46 18.41
N GLU A 816 -12.31 7.90 17.39
CA GLU A 816 -11.65 7.29 16.24
C GLU A 816 -11.90 8.09 14.97
N PHE A 817 -10.82 8.36 14.23
CA PHE A 817 -10.84 8.93 12.88
C PHE A 817 -10.80 7.77 11.89
N ARG A 818 -11.88 7.56 11.16
CA ARG A 818 -12.04 6.40 10.27
C ARG A 818 -11.88 6.72 8.79
N GLY A 819 -11.86 7.99 8.43
CA GLY A 819 -11.74 8.48 7.05
C GLY A 819 -10.35 8.35 6.42
N PHE A 820 -9.41 7.65 7.06
CA PHE A 820 -8.03 7.56 6.61
C PHE A 820 -7.72 6.20 5.97
N GLU A 821 -7.21 6.25 4.74
CA GLU A 821 -6.58 5.14 4.05
C GLU A 821 -5.18 4.88 4.60
N MET A 822 -4.73 3.62 4.52
CA MET A 822 -3.39 3.21 4.94
C MET A 822 -2.30 3.93 4.13
N PRO A 823 -1.42 4.72 4.77
CA PRO A 823 -0.30 5.34 4.08
C PRO A 823 0.78 4.30 3.74
N PRO A 824 1.38 4.37 2.53
CA PRO A 824 2.37 3.40 2.07
C PRO A 824 3.67 3.43 2.87
N HIS A 825 3.96 4.52 3.58
CA HIS A 825 5.21 4.74 4.31
C HIS A 825 4.98 5.22 5.75
N ALA A 826 5.77 4.70 6.70
CA ALA A 826 5.68 5.01 8.14
C ALA A 826 5.72 6.52 8.41
N ARG A 827 6.69 7.24 7.83
CA ARG A 827 6.80 8.71 7.96
C ARG A 827 5.59 9.46 7.41
N MET A 828 4.93 8.98 6.36
CA MET A 828 3.67 9.59 5.90
C MET A 828 2.61 9.45 6.98
N SER A 829 2.40 8.24 7.51
CA SER A 829 1.50 8.00 8.64
C SER A 829 1.80 8.92 9.82
N LEU A 830 3.08 9.11 10.17
CA LEU A 830 3.49 10.02 11.25
C LEU A 830 3.14 11.49 10.97
N VAL A 831 3.33 11.99 9.75
CA VAL A 831 2.93 13.36 9.38
C VAL A 831 1.41 13.56 9.47
N GLN A 832 0.61 12.56 9.05
CA GLN A 832 -0.84 12.59 9.24
C GLN A 832 -1.22 12.62 10.73
N ASN A 833 -0.57 11.82 11.57
CA ASN A 833 -0.75 11.86 13.02
C ASN A 833 -0.33 13.23 13.61
N LEU A 834 0.78 13.80 13.16
CA LEU A 834 1.26 15.12 13.61
C LEU A 834 0.26 16.22 13.28
N LEU A 835 -0.35 16.20 12.09
CA LEU A 835 -1.39 17.15 11.69
C LEU A 835 -2.54 17.13 12.71
N ILE A 836 -3.02 15.94 13.08
CA ILE A 836 -4.10 15.76 14.04
C ILE A 836 -3.67 16.22 15.45
N ARG A 837 -2.44 15.93 15.89
CA ARG A 837 -1.91 16.42 17.18
C ARG A 837 -1.83 17.94 17.22
N CYS A 838 -1.36 18.57 16.14
CA CYS A 838 -1.32 20.03 16.01
C CYS A 838 -2.73 20.62 16.12
N LEU A 839 -3.71 20.03 15.41
CA LEU A 839 -5.11 20.46 15.48
C LEU A 839 -5.71 20.26 16.88
N ALA A 840 -5.41 19.16 17.56
CA ALA A 840 -5.83 18.94 18.95
C ALA A 840 -5.28 20.02 19.89
N ALA A 841 -3.98 20.33 19.81
CA ALA A 841 -3.34 21.38 20.59
C ALA A 841 -3.95 22.77 20.27
N ARG A 842 -4.13 23.06 18.97
CA ARG A 842 -4.76 24.30 18.48
C ARG A 842 -6.18 24.47 19.02
N PHE A 843 -7.03 23.45 18.93
CA PHE A 843 -8.42 23.51 19.41
C PHE A 843 -8.51 23.54 20.94
N TRP A 844 -7.58 22.89 21.63
CA TRP A 844 -7.50 22.98 23.08
C TRP A 844 -7.16 24.41 23.54
N LYS A 845 -6.19 25.05 22.88
CA LYS A 845 -5.83 26.43 23.20
C LYS A 845 -6.94 27.42 22.82
N ALA A 846 -7.52 27.24 21.63
CA ALA A 846 -8.54 28.11 21.06
C ALA A 846 -9.63 27.27 20.36
N PRO A 847 -10.79 27.02 21.02
CA PRO A 847 -11.89 26.25 20.44
C PRO A 847 -12.41 26.84 19.12
N TYR A 848 -12.80 25.97 18.18
CA TYR A 848 -13.27 26.38 16.85
C TYR A 848 -14.79 26.52 16.80
N HIS A 849 -15.29 27.74 17.08
CA HIS A 849 -16.72 28.05 17.09
C HIS A 849 -17.10 28.94 15.90
N LYS A 850 -17.46 28.31 14.78
CA LYS A 850 -17.96 28.97 13.56
C LYS A 850 -19.28 28.36 13.07
N PRO A 851 -20.10 29.09 12.27
CA PRO A 851 -21.31 28.55 11.66
C PRO A 851 -20.99 27.55 10.55
N LEU A 852 -21.72 26.44 10.48
CA LEU A 852 -21.55 25.38 9.47
C LEU A 852 -21.80 25.91 8.04
N VAL A 853 -21.11 25.32 7.06
CA VAL A 853 -21.22 25.69 5.63
C VAL A 853 -22.16 24.71 4.89
N ARG A 854 -23.08 25.23 4.08
CA ARG A 854 -24.00 24.39 3.27
C ARG A 854 -23.41 24.12 1.89
N TRP A 855 -22.48 23.17 1.80
CA TRP A 855 -21.77 22.85 0.55
C TRP A 855 -22.68 22.34 -0.57
N GLY A 856 -23.67 21.50 -0.24
CA GLY A 856 -24.52 20.83 -1.24
C GLY A 856 -23.67 20.09 -2.29
N THR A 857 -24.04 20.19 -3.57
CA THR A 857 -23.30 19.53 -4.66
C THR A 857 -21.88 20.12 -4.88
N SER A 858 -21.58 21.31 -4.36
CA SER A 858 -20.24 21.89 -4.44
C SER A 858 -19.20 21.04 -3.72
N LEU A 859 -19.62 20.24 -2.73
CA LEU A 859 -18.77 19.29 -2.03
C LEU A 859 -18.12 18.32 -3.03
N HIS A 860 -18.93 17.68 -3.87
CA HIS A 860 -18.49 16.70 -4.85
C HIS A 860 -18.00 17.32 -6.16
N ASP A 861 -18.40 18.56 -6.48
CA ASP A 861 -17.90 19.25 -7.68
C ASP A 861 -16.50 19.82 -7.48
N LYS A 862 -16.20 20.45 -6.34
CA LYS A 862 -14.90 21.08 -6.08
C LYS A 862 -13.92 20.15 -5.35
N PHE A 863 -14.30 19.64 -4.18
CA PHE A 863 -13.35 18.98 -3.27
C PHE A 863 -13.05 17.52 -3.62
N MET A 864 -13.44 17.10 -4.82
CA MET A 864 -12.97 15.86 -5.43
C MET A 864 -11.88 16.10 -6.49
N MET A 865 -11.51 17.36 -6.73
CA MET A 865 -10.42 17.76 -7.59
C MET A 865 -9.18 18.15 -6.77
N PRO A 866 -7.96 17.74 -7.20
CA PRO A 866 -6.72 18.01 -6.46
C PRO A 866 -6.52 19.49 -6.15
N HIS A 867 -6.81 20.40 -7.08
CA HIS A 867 -6.58 21.84 -6.88
C HIS A 867 -7.36 22.41 -5.69
N PHE A 868 -8.65 22.12 -5.59
CA PHE A 868 -9.48 22.66 -4.51
C PHE A 868 -9.21 21.97 -3.17
N VAL A 869 -8.87 20.68 -3.19
CA VAL A 869 -8.39 19.97 -1.99
C VAL A 869 -7.09 20.60 -1.49
N TRP A 870 -6.15 20.90 -2.39
CA TRP A 870 -4.86 21.47 -2.04
C TRP A 870 -4.98 22.90 -1.49
N GLU A 871 -5.80 23.76 -2.11
CA GLU A 871 -6.06 25.11 -1.59
C GLU A 871 -6.77 25.07 -0.22
N ASP A 872 -7.68 24.12 0.01
CA ASP A 872 -8.34 23.96 1.32
C ASP A 872 -7.36 23.48 2.40
N ILE A 873 -6.49 22.52 2.08
CA ILE A 873 -5.44 22.05 2.98
C ILE A 873 -4.42 23.16 3.29
N LYS A 874 -4.12 24.02 2.32
CA LYS A 874 -3.31 25.21 2.54
C LYS A 874 -3.94 26.15 3.57
N GLU A 875 -5.26 26.37 3.53
CA GLU A 875 -5.94 27.15 4.58
C GLU A 875 -5.79 26.50 5.97
N VAL A 876 -5.83 25.17 6.05
CA VAL A 876 -5.59 24.44 7.31
C VAL A 876 -4.17 24.65 7.83
N VAL A 877 -3.18 24.57 6.94
CA VAL A 877 -1.77 24.80 7.29
C VAL A 877 -1.54 26.25 7.71
N ASP A 878 -2.13 27.21 6.99
CA ASP A 878 -2.05 28.63 7.32
C ASP A 878 -2.68 28.92 8.71
N ASP A 879 -3.80 28.27 9.06
CA ASP A 879 -4.40 28.37 10.41
C ASP A 879 -3.45 27.84 11.48
N LEU A 880 -2.83 26.67 11.27
CA LEU A 880 -1.84 26.11 12.20
C LEU A 880 -0.65 27.04 12.41
N GLN A 881 -0.09 27.59 11.33
CA GLN A 881 1.02 28.55 11.38
C GLN A 881 0.64 29.83 12.14
N GLN A 882 -0.56 30.38 11.89
CA GLN A 882 -1.07 31.54 12.61
C GLN A 882 -1.25 31.28 14.11
N HIS A 883 -1.47 30.03 14.51
CA HIS A 883 -1.61 29.62 15.92
C HIS A 883 -0.30 29.15 16.56
N GLY A 884 0.84 29.29 15.87
CA GLY A 884 2.18 29.04 16.40
C GLY A 884 2.73 27.64 16.12
N PHE A 885 2.07 26.85 15.26
CA PHE A 885 2.55 25.55 14.81
C PHE A 885 3.14 25.68 13.39
N PRO A 886 4.47 25.73 13.22
CA PRO A 886 5.12 25.89 11.90
C PRO A 886 5.05 24.60 11.05
N PHE A 887 3.85 24.03 10.92
CA PHE A 887 3.56 22.93 10.01
C PHE A 887 3.68 23.44 8.57
N LYS A 888 4.29 22.65 7.69
CA LYS A 888 4.57 23.06 6.31
C LYS A 888 3.66 22.34 5.33
N LEU A 889 3.20 23.05 4.29
CA LEU A 889 2.28 22.49 3.30
C LEU A 889 2.97 21.42 2.46
N GLU A 890 4.24 21.62 2.13
CA GLU A 890 5.08 20.67 1.39
C GLU A 890 5.19 19.30 2.06
N TRP A 891 5.03 19.20 3.38
CA TRP A 891 5.00 17.92 4.09
C TRP A 891 3.78 17.05 3.73
N LEU A 892 2.75 17.64 3.10
CA LEU A 892 1.59 16.90 2.59
C LEU A 892 1.67 16.59 1.10
N ALA A 893 2.72 17.02 0.39
CA ALA A 893 2.86 16.78 -1.04
C ALA A 893 2.92 15.28 -1.43
N PRO A 894 3.54 14.38 -0.64
CA PRO A 894 3.47 12.94 -0.90
C PRO A 894 2.04 12.38 -0.86
N PHE A 895 1.16 12.95 -0.02
CA PHE A 895 -0.26 12.57 0.03
C PHE A 895 -1.02 13.06 -1.20
N GLU A 896 -0.70 14.25 -1.71
CA GLU A 896 -1.29 14.76 -2.95
C GLU A 896 -0.97 13.82 -4.12
N GLU A 897 0.30 13.43 -4.28
CA GLU A 897 0.70 12.53 -5.37
C GLU A 897 0.13 11.11 -5.18
N PHE A 898 0.03 10.62 -3.95
CA PHE A 898 -0.60 9.32 -3.66
C PHE A 898 -2.10 9.31 -3.98
N ARG A 899 -2.84 10.35 -3.57
CA ARG A 899 -4.29 10.44 -3.73
C ARG A 899 -4.71 10.87 -5.15
N PHE A 900 -3.90 11.74 -5.78
CA PHE A 900 -4.15 12.36 -7.07
C PHE A 900 -2.94 12.19 -8.02
N PRO A 901 -2.60 10.94 -8.38
CA PRO A 901 -1.40 10.66 -9.17
C PRO A 901 -1.40 11.43 -10.49
N HIS A 902 -0.21 11.89 -10.87
CA HIS A 902 0.03 12.59 -12.12
C HIS A 902 0.10 11.61 -13.32
N TYR A 903 -0.66 11.89 -14.38
CA TYR A 903 -0.64 11.09 -15.61
C TYR A 903 0.23 11.67 -16.70
N GLY A 904 0.24 12.99 -16.88
CA GLY A 904 1.03 13.60 -17.94
C GLY A 904 0.95 15.12 -18.00
N ARG A 905 1.98 15.71 -18.61
CA ARG A 905 2.09 17.12 -18.95
C ARG A 905 2.41 17.28 -20.43
N LEU A 906 1.86 18.32 -21.03
CA LEU A 906 2.18 18.75 -22.39
C LEU A 906 2.47 20.25 -22.38
N GLN A 907 3.66 20.63 -22.84
CA GLN A 907 4.05 22.01 -23.07
C GLN A 907 3.76 22.41 -24.53
N LEU A 908 2.98 23.47 -24.73
CA LEU A 908 2.63 24.06 -26.02
C LEU A 908 2.98 25.54 -26.01
N ASP A 909 4.12 25.89 -26.59
CA ASP A 909 4.71 27.24 -26.48
C ASP A 909 4.81 27.67 -24.99
N ASP A 910 4.12 28.74 -24.59
CA ASP A 910 4.07 29.25 -23.20
C ASP A 910 2.92 28.63 -22.36
N MET A 911 2.12 27.73 -22.96
CA MET A 911 0.96 27.11 -22.32
C MET A 911 1.28 25.69 -21.89
N GLU A 912 0.78 25.28 -20.73
CA GLU A 912 0.97 23.93 -20.21
C GLU A 912 -0.39 23.28 -19.93
N ILE A 913 -0.53 22.01 -20.30
CA ILE A 913 -1.64 21.14 -19.92
C ILE A 913 -1.14 20.08 -18.95
N GLU A 914 -1.72 20.01 -17.76
CA GLU A 914 -1.46 18.95 -16.78
C GLU A 914 -2.73 18.13 -16.53
N ILE A 915 -2.60 16.80 -16.56
CA ILE A 915 -3.68 15.86 -16.26
C ILE A 915 -3.32 15.06 -15.00
N ARG A 916 -4.21 15.14 -14.00
CA ARG A 916 -4.13 14.38 -12.76
C ARG A 916 -5.41 13.58 -12.54
N TRP A 917 -5.27 12.45 -11.85
CA TRP A 917 -6.44 11.74 -11.32
C TRP A 917 -7.27 12.66 -10.42
N ALA A 918 -8.59 12.51 -10.45
CA ALA A 918 -9.51 13.17 -9.53
C ALA A 918 -10.48 12.15 -8.93
N ILE A 919 -10.96 12.43 -7.74
CA ILE A 919 -11.87 11.53 -7.01
C ILE A 919 -13.22 11.48 -7.75
N GLU A 920 -13.82 10.28 -7.77
CA GLU A 920 -15.19 10.07 -8.23
C GLU A 920 -15.91 9.14 -7.23
N PRO A 921 -17.07 9.54 -6.68
CA PRO A 921 -17.78 8.73 -5.72
C PRO A 921 -18.46 7.56 -6.44
N TRP A 922 -18.21 6.34 -5.99
CA TRP A 922 -18.91 5.16 -6.51
C TRP A 922 -20.21 4.97 -5.75
N HIS A 923 -21.33 5.24 -6.42
CA HIS A 923 -22.63 5.07 -5.79
C HIS A 923 -23.00 3.59 -5.70
N VAL A 924 -23.53 3.20 -4.54
CA VAL A 924 -24.17 1.89 -4.36
C VAL A 924 -25.44 1.84 -5.21
N LEU A 925 -25.55 0.78 -6.01
CA LEU A 925 -26.67 0.50 -6.90
C LEU A 925 -27.87 -0.09 -6.13
N GLY A 926 -28.99 -0.21 -6.84
CA GLY A 926 -30.16 -0.92 -6.31
C GLY A 926 -29.84 -2.37 -5.96
N GLU A 927 -30.62 -2.94 -5.04
CA GLU A 927 -30.49 -4.33 -4.62
C GLU A 927 -30.76 -5.30 -5.77
N GLU A 928 -29.87 -6.27 -5.96
CA GLU A 928 -30.03 -7.37 -6.91
C GLU A 928 -30.18 -8.70 -6.15
N VAL A 929 -31.14 -9.52 -6.58
CA VAL A 929 -31.33 -10.87 -6.02
C VAL A 929 -30.41 -11.83 -6.77
N THR A 930 -29.44 -12.40 -6.06
CA THR A 930 -28.57 -13.47 -6.54
C THR A 930 -29.06 -14.83 -6.05
N GLN A 931 -28.52 -15.93 -6.58
CA GLN A 931 -28.83 -17.28 -6.09
C GLN A 931 -28.43 -17.49 -4.61
N SER A 932 -27.52 -16.67 -4.07
CA SER A 932 -26.99 -16.75 -2.71
C SER A 932 -27.53 -15.67 -1.76
N GLY A 933 -28.36 -14.72 -2.22
CA GLY A 933 -28.92 -13.67 -1.37
C GLY A 933 -29.21 -12.37 -2.13
N THR A 934 -29.08 -11.23 -1.44
CA THR A 934 -29.22 -9.90 -2.03
C THR A 934 -27.85 -9.24 -2.05
N SER A 935 -27.40 -8.79 -3.22
CA SER A 935 -26.15 -8.03 -3.37
C SER A 935 -26.44 -6.57 -3.66
N ARG A 936 -25.52 -5.69 -3.26
CA ARG A 936 -25.52 -4.27 -3.60
C ARG A 936 -24.20 -3.96 -4.28
N TYR A 937 -24.22 -3.84 -5.60
CA TYR A 937 -23.04 -3.50 -6.39
C TYR A 937 -22.74 -2.00 -6.29
N VAL A 938 -21.51 -1.61 -6.59
CA VAL A 938 -21.14 -0.20 -6.75
C VAL A 938 -20.86 0.09 -8.22
N ASP A 939 -21.22 1.28 -8.69
CA ASP A 939 -20.88 1.69 -10.05
C ASP A 939 -19.45 2.23 -10.13
N SER A 940 -18.50 1.34 -10.39
CA SER A 940 -17.09 1.67 -10.62
C SER A 940 -16.78 1.96 -12.10
N SER A 941 -17.81 2.14 -12.94
CA SER A 941 -17.63 2.38 -14.38
C SER A 941 -17.34 3.84 -14.73
N VAL A 942 -17.49 4.73 -13.76
CA VAL A 942 -17.32 6.18 -13.91
C VAL A 942 -16.03 6.60 -13.22
N GLU A 943 -15.25 7.41 -13.93
CA GLU A 943 -14.01 7.98 -13.43
C GLU A 943 -13.98 9.49 -13.66
N ARG A 944 -13.00 10.15 -13.04
CA ARG A 944 -12.79 11.59 -13.15
C ARG A 944 -11.31 11.91 -13.25
N ILE A 945 -10.99 12.89 -14.08
CA ILE A 945 -9.67 13.52 -14.12
C ILE A 945 -9.80 15.02 -13.95
N GLN A 946 -8.78 15.65 -13.35
CA GLN A 946 -8.61 17.09 -13.35
C GLN A 946 -7.65 17.49 -14.47
N ILE A 947 -8.00 18.57 -15.17
CA ILE A 947 -7.11 19.25 -16.09
C ILE A 947 -6.77 20.61 -15.49
N LYS A 948 -5.48 20.90 -15.40
CA LYS A 948 -4.95 22.21 -15.03
C LYS A 948 -4.25 22.81 -16.25
N LEU A 949 -4.55 24.07 -16.56
CA LEU A 949 -3.93 24.84 -17.63
C LEU A 949 -3.18 26.02 -17.04
N SER A 950 -1.96 26.24 -17.52
CA SER A 950 -1.13 27.40 -17.17
C SER A 950 -0.75 28.18 -18.42
N GLY A 951 -0.53 29.50 -18.31
CA GLY A 951 -0.13 30.36 -19.43
C GLY A 951 -1.24 30.69 -20.44
N LEU A 952 -2.50 30.33 -20.15
CA LEU A 952 -3.60 30.46 -21.09
C LEU A 952 -4.10 31.90 -21.23
N THR A 953 -4.29 32.37 -22.46
CA THR A 953 -5.06 33.58 -22.76
C THR A 953 -6.52 33.23 -23.05
N ASP A 954 -7.40 33.36 -22.05
CA ASP A 954 -8.83 32.96 -22.09
C ASP A 954 -9.63 33.57 -23.26
N SER A 955 -9.27 34.78 -23.71
CA SER A 955 -9.94 35.42 -24.86
C SER A 955 -9.62 34.80 -26.23
N ARG A 956 -8.62 33.90 -26.29
CA ARG A 956 -8.13 33.30 -27.53
C ARG A 956 -8.18 31.79 -27.52
N TYR A 957 -7.72 31.16 -26.45
CA TYR A 957 -7.59 29.70 -26.40
C TYR A 957 -8.70 29.07 -25.58
N MET A 958 -9.14 27.89 -26.00
CA MET A 958 -10.07 27.06 -25.23
C MET A 958 -9.66 25.60 -25.26
N LEU A 959 -10.00 24.87 -24.21
CA LEU A 959 -9.80 23.43 -24.14
C LEU A 959 -11.09 22.69 -24.51
N THR A 960 -10.96 21.65 -25.33
CA THR A 960 -12.03 20.67 -25.54
C THR A 960 -11.58 19.27 -25.15
N CYS A 961 -12.51 18.43 -24.73
CA CYS A 961 -12.33 16.99 -24.52
C CYS A 961 -13.34 16.26 -25.41
N ASN A 962 -12.86 15.37 -26.29
CA ASN A 962 -13.69 14.66 -27.27
C ASN A 962 -14.61 15.62 -28.07
N GLY A 963 -14.07 16.79 -28.45
CA GLY A 963 -14.78 17.84 -29.19
C GLY A 963 -15.76 18.70 -28.36
N ARG A 964 -15.93 18.43 -27.06
CA ARG A 964 -16.78 19.20 -26.15
C ARG A 964 -15.99 20.20 -25.34
N ARG A 965 -16.51 21.42 -25.20
CA ARG A 965 -15.81 22.50 -24.46
C ARG A 965 -15.73 22.16 -22.97
N VAL A 966 -14.51 22.19 -22.43
CA VAL A 966 -14.25 22.00 -21.00
C VAL A 966 -14.58 23.30 -20.25
N PRO A 967 -15.36 23.27 -19.16
CA PRO A 967 -15.76 24.45 -18.41
C PRO A 967 -14.64 24.94 -17.47
N LEU A 968 -13.56 25.46 -18.06
CA LEU A 968 -12.40 25.99 -17.34
C LEU A 968 -12.80 27.10 -16.35
N ARG A 969 -12.16 27.07 -15.18
CA ARG A 969 -12.42 27.99 -14.06
C ARG A 969 -11.12 28.60 -13.60
N PRO A 970 -11.05 29.93 -13.42
CA PRO A 970 -9.82 30.58 -12.98
C PRO A 970 -9.48 30.15 -11.55
N THR A 971 -8.20 29.89 -11.28
CA THR A 971 -7.71 29.53 -9.94
C THR A 971 -7.43 30.75 -9.05
N GLY A 972 -7.52 31.96 -9.61
CA GLY A 972 -7.11 33.20 -8.97
C GLY A 972 -5.70 33.65 -9.39
N ARG A 973 -4.89 32.76 -9.97
CA ARG A 973 -3.62 33.11 -10.64
C ARG A 973 -3.89 33.48 -12.10
N GLN A 974 -3.27 34.56 -12.57
CA GLN A 974 -3.45 35.02 -13.95
C GLN A 974 -2.97 33.94 -14.94
N GLY A 975 -3.84 33.59 -15.89
CA GLY A 975 -3.55 32.60 -16.93
C GLY A 975 -3.61 31.15 -16.46
N GLU A 976 -4.06 30.90 -15.22
CA GLU A 976 -4.19 29.54 -14.67
C GLU A 976 -5.66 29.16 -14.47
N PHE A 977 -6.03 27.98 -14.98
CA PHE A 977 -7.40 27.48 -14.98
C PHE A 977 -7.46 26.00 -14.62
N VAL A 978 -8.59 25.58 -14.05
CA VAL A 978 -8.86 24.18 -13.69
C VAL A 978 -10.25 23.76 -14.10
N ALA A 979 -10.43 22.48 -14.44
CA ALA A 979 -11.73 21.84 -14.58
C ALA A 979 -11.61 20.32 -14.39
N ALA A 980 -12.73 19.66 -14.11
CA ALA A 980 -12.82 18.21 -14.14
C ALA A 980 -13.47 17.71 -15.44
N VAL A 981 -13.09 16.51 -15.85
CA VAL A 981 -13.82 15.71 -16.85
C VAL A 981 -14.26 14.42 -16.19
N ARG A 982 -15.57 14.20 -16.14
CA ARG A 982 -16.22 12.98 -15.65
C ARG A 982 -16.67 12.15 -16.84
N TYR A 983 -16.33 10.87 -16.87
CA TYR A 983 -16.49 10.03 -18.05
C TYR A 983 -16.75 8.57 -17.68
N ARG A 984 -17.32 7.80 -18.61
CA ARG A 984 -17.49 6.35 -18.47
C ARG A 984 -16.22 5.65 -18.97
N ALA A 985 -15.46 5.04 -18.06
CA ALA A 985 -14.18 4.41 -18.32
C ALA A 985 -14.32 2.99 -18.91
N TRP A 986 -15.33 2.24 -18.46
CA TRP A 986 -15.65 0.89 -18.96
C TRP A 986 -17.16 0.61 -18.81
N SER A 987 -17.66 -0.55 -19.27
CA SER A 987 -19.10 -0.84 -19.30
C SER A 987 -19.46 -2.18 -18.63
N PRO A 988 -19.59 -2.22 -17.28
CA PRO A 988 -20.10 -3.40 -16.59
C PRO A 988 -21.58 -3.67 -16.90
N PRO A 989 -22.04 -4.92 -16.68
CA PRO A 989 -23.45 -5.28 -16.80
C PRO A 989 -24.35 -4.51 -15.82
N SER A 990 -23.88 -4.27 -14.59
CA SER A 990 -24.58 -3.47 -13.57
C SER A 990 -23.87 -2.11 -13.39
N ALA A 991 -24.55 -1.03 -13.78
CA ALA A 991 -24.07 0.35 -13.66
C ALA A 991 -25.23 1.34 -13.75
N LEU A 992 -24.99 2.59 -13.32
CA LEU A 992 -25.89 3.69 -13.64
C LEU A 992 -25.85 3.96 -15.15
N HIS A 993 -27.02 4.14 -15.74
CA HIS A 993 -27.17 4.43 -17.18
C HIS A 993 -26.52 3.38 -18.11
N PRO A 994 -26.94 2.10 -18.06
CA PRO A 994 -26.27 1.00 -18.76
C PRO A 994 -26.22 1.14 -20.29
N THR A 995 -27.08 1.99 -20.88
CA THR A 995 -27.12 2.24 -22.33
C THR A 995 -26.03 3.18 -22.87
N LEU A 996 -25.20 3.78 -22.01
CA LEU A 996 -24.15 4.70 -22.45
C LEU A 996 -22.88 3.93 -22.84
N GLY A 997 -22.28 4.23 -23.98
CA GLY A 997 -20.96 3.68 -24.34
C GLY A 997 -19.82 4.23 -23.47
N VAL A 998 -18.65 3.60 -23.58
CA VAL A 998 -17.38 4.06 -23.02
C VAL A 998 -16.95 5.37 -23.71
N ASP A 999 -16.39 6.30 -22.95
CA ASP A 999 -15.89 7.60 -23.45
C ASP A 999 -14.42 7.59 -23.86
N ALA A 1000 -13.65 6.61 -23.38
CA ALA A 1000 -12.22 6.52 -23.63
C ALA A 1000 -11.91 6.08 -25.08
N PRO A 1001 -10.80 6.55 -25.68
CA PRO A 1001 -9.83 7.48 -25.11
C PRO A 1001 -10.35 8.92 -24.99
N LEU A 1002 -9.78 9.68 -24.06
CA LEU A 1002 -10.07 11.11 -23.90
C LEU A 1002 -9.05 11.92 -24.68
N VAL A 1003 -9.50 12.59 -25.72
CA VAL A 1003 -8.69 13.46 -26.58
C VAL A 1003 -8.88 14.90 -26.14
N PHE A 1004 -7.80 15.53 -25.70
CA PHE A 1004 -7.77 16.93 -25.29
C PHE A 1004 -7.19 17.79 -26.40
N ASP A 1005 -7.93 18.80 -26.83
CA ASP A 1005 -7.50 19.74 -27.87
C ASP A 1005 -7.46 21.16 -27.30
N LEU A 1006 -6.32 21.84 -27.45
CA LEU A 1006 -6.18 23.25 -27.20
C LEU A 1006 -6.47 24.02 -28.50
N VAL A 1007 -7.60 24.71 -28.54
CA VAL A 1007 -8.13 25.33 -29.76
C VAL A 1007 -7.86 26.83 -29.75
N ASP A 1008 -7.18 27.33 -30.78
CA ASP A 1008 -7.08 28.76 -31.06
C ASP A 1008 -8.40 29.22 -31.70
N THR A 1009 -9.26 29.87 -30.93
CA THR A 1009 -10.59 30.29 -31.38
C THR A 1009 -10.56 31.35 -32.48
N TRP A 1010 -9.44 32.05 -32.67
CA TRP A 1010 -9.31 33.04 -33.73
C TRP A 1010 -9.10 32.39 -35.09
N ASN A 1011 -8.43 31.24 -35.11
CA ASN A 1011 -8.14 30.46 -36.32
C ASN A 1011 -9.04 29.22 -36.48
N GLY A 1012 -9.70 28.79 -35.39
CA GLY A 1012 -10.52 27.58 -35.30
C GLY A 1012 -9.76 26.28 -35.54
N LEU A 1013 -8.47 26.26 -35.18
CA LEU A 1013 -7.57 25.12 -35.30
C LEU A 1013 -7.10 24.67 -33.92
N SER A 1014 -6.91 23.36 -33.75
CA SER A 1014 -6.15 22.82 -32.63
C SER A 1014 -4.68 23.21 -32.80
N VAL A 1015 -4.08 23.84 -31.78
CA VAL A 1015 -2.65 24.21 -31.76
C VAL A 1015 -1.80 23.11 -31.13
N GLY A 1016 -2.43 22.09 -30.57
CA GLY A 1016 -1.81 20.97 -29.90
C GLY A 1016 -2.77 20.35 -28.90
N GLY A 1017 -2.39 19.21 -28.33
CA GLY A 1017 -3.24 18.48 -27.42
C GLY A 1017 -2.64 17.13 -27.05
N CYS A 1018 -3.30 16.41 -26.15
CA CYS A 1018 -2.83 15.15 -25.61
C CYS A 1018 -3.98 14.13 -25.52
N THR A 1019 -3.63 12.85 -25.44
CA THR A 1019 -4.60 11.76 -25.34
C THR A 1019 -4.40 10.98 -24.06
N TYR A 1020 -5.50 10.70 -23.36
CA TYR A 1020 -5.52 9.84 -22.18
C TYR A 1020 -6.31 8.55 -22.43
N HIS A 1021 -5.74 7.42 -21.99
CA HIS A 1021 -6.30 6.09 -22.13
C HIS A 1021 -6.64 5.48 -20.77
N VAL A 1022 -7.74 4.74 -20.71
CA VAL A 1022 -8.12 3.99 -19.48
C VAL A 1022 -7.30 2.71 -19.35
N SER A 1023 -7.05 2.03 -20.47
CA SER A 1023 -6.24 0.83 -20.58
C SER A 1023 -5.04 1.07 -21.50
N HIS A 1024 -4.17 0.06 -21.65
CA HIS A 1024 -3.04 0.16 -22.56
C HIS A 1024 -3.51 0.49 -24.01
N PRO A 1025 -2.92 1.50 -24.69
CA PRO A 1025 -3.39 1.97 -25.99
C PRO A 1025 -3.31 0.89 -27.08
N GLY A 1026 -2.37 -0.04 -26.97
CA GLY A 1026 -2.26 -1.19 -27.88
C GLY A 1026 -3.25 -2.34 -27.62
N GLY A 1027 -4.29 -2.13 -26.78
CA GLY A 1027 -5.34 -3.13 -26.53
C GLY A 1027 -4.94 -4.28 -25.60
N ARG A 1028 -3.80 -4.17 -24.93
CA ARG A 1028 -3.33 -5.14 -23.93
C ARG A 1028 -4.14 -5.00 -22.64
N ASN A 1029 -4.84 -6.05 -22.26
CA ASN A 1029 -5.47 -6.15 -20.94
C ASN A 1029 -4.51 -6.91 -20.01
N TYR A 1030 -4.29 -6.37 -18.81
CA TYR A 1030 -3.49 -7.04 -17.81
C TYR A 1030 -4.36 -8.02 -17.02
N ASP A 1031 -3.95 -9.28 -16.98
CA ASP A 1031 -4.64 -10.32 -16.20
C ASP A 1031 -4.09 -10.43 -14.76
N THR A 1032 -2.94 -9.81 -14.50
CA THR A 1032 -2.25 -9.82 -13.20
C THR A 1032 -2.02 -8.42 -12.68
N PHE A 1033 -1.99 -8.27 -11.36
CA PHE A 1033 -1.59 -7.04 -10.71
C PHE A 1033 -0.10 -6.77 -10.90
N PRO A 1034 0.35 -5.51 -10.85
CA PRO A 1034 1.77 -5.18 -10.91
C PRO A 1034 2.56 -5.87 -9.81
N VAL A 1035 3.72 -6.44 -10.15
CA VAL A 1035 4.58 -7.15 -9.18
C VAL A 1035 5.39 -6.20 -8.30
N ASN A 1036 5.57 -4.94 -8.72
CA ASN A 1036 6.27 -3.90 -7.98
C ASN A 1036 5.87 -2.48 -8.44
N GLY A 1037 6.37 -1.47 -7.73
CA GLY A 1037 6.10 -0.06 -8.03
C GLY A 1037 6.58 0.40 -9.41
N ASN A 1038 7.68 -0.16 -9.93
CA ASN A 1038 8.20 0.18 -11.26
C ASN A 1038 7.26 -0.28 -12.37
N GLU A 1039 6.74 -1.51 -12.30
CA GLU A 1039 5.74 -1.99 -13.24
C GLU A 1039 4.45 -1.15 -13.14
N ALA A 1040 3.99 -0.86 -11.92
CA ALA A 1040 2.81 -0.04 -11.70
C ALA A 1040 2.96 1.36 -12.31
N GLU A 1041 4.11 2.00 -12.13
CA GLU A 1041 4.43 3.29 -12.75
C GLU A 1041 4.48 3.20 -14.27
N GLY A 1042 5.14 2.18 -14.82
CA GLY A 1042 5.17 1.94 -16.27
C GLY A 1042 3.77 1.82 -16.87
N ARG A 1043 2.85 1.10 -16.20
CA ARG A 1043 1.44 1.00 -16.63
C ARG A 1043 0.67 2.33 -16.56
N ARG A 1044 1.02 3.25 -15.64
CA ARG A 1044 0.39 4.58 -15.57
C ARG A 1044 0.90 5.51 -16.67
N ILE A 1045 2.20 5.48 -16.96
CA ILE A 1045 2.82 6.36 -17.95
C ILE A 1045 2.32 6.05 -19.37
N THR A 1046 2.16 4.77 -19.72
CA THR A 1046 1.69 4.35 -21.06
C THR A 1046 0.24 4.75 -21.37
N ARG A 1047 -0.49 5.29 -20.39
CA ARG A 1047 -1.87 5.78 -20.55
C ARG A 1047 -1.94 7.23 -21.02
N PHE A 1048 -0.82 7.94 -21.11
CA PHE A 1048 -0.78 9.32 -21.58
C PHE A 1048 0.11 9.43 -22.82
N ASN A 1049 -0.42 10.06 -23.86
CA ASN A 1049 0.36 10.47 -25.02
C ASN A 1049 0.32 11.99 -25.16
N ASP A 1050 1.46 12.58 -25.49
CA ASP A 1050 1.61 14.00 -25.85
C ASP A 1050 1.22 14.29 -27.31
N ASP A 1051 0.62 13.30 -27.98
CA ASP A 1051 0.11 13.36 -29.35
C ASP A 1051 -1.38 12.93 -29.45
N GLY A 1052 -1.85 12.66 -30.67
CA GLY A 1052 -3.19 12.13 -30.93
C GLY A 1052 -4.32 13.16 -30.90
N PHE A 1053 -4.00 14.45 -30.83
CA PHE A 1053 -4.97 15.55 -30.90
C PHE A 1053 -5.61 15.69 -32.28
N THR A 1054 -6.77 16.35 -32.36
CA THR A 1054 -7.56 16.47 -33.59
C THR A 1054 -6.83 17.34 -34.62
N GLN A 1055 -6.52 16.77 -35.79
CA GLN A 1055 -5.90 17.50 -36.89
C GLN A 1055 -6.91 18.29 -37.74
N GLY A 1056 -6.53 19.51 -38.14
CA GLY A 1056 -7.32 20.37 -39.00
C GLY A 1056 -8.38 21.19 -38.24
N PRO A 1057 -9.31 21.86 -38.96
CA PRO A 1057 -10.38 22.61 -38.33
C PRO A 1057 -11.33 21.67 -37.61
N LEU A 1058 -11.61 21.99 -36.34
CA LEU A 1058 -12.61 21.27 -35.55
C LEU A 1058 -13.98 21.42 -36.21
N MET A 1059 -14.45 20.35 -36.83
CA MET A 1059 -15.81 20.26 -37.34
C MET A 1059 -16.72 19.84 -36.19
N PRO A 1060 -17.69 20.68 -35.77
CA PRO A 1060 -18.65 20.25 -34.76
C PRO A 1060 -19.41 19.02 -35.28
N PRO A 1061 -19.71 18.04 -34.41
CA PRO A 1061 -20.56 16.92 -34.81
C PRO A 1061 -21.90 17.46 -35.33
N PRO A 1062 -22.44 16.91 -36.43
CA PRO A 1062 -23.64 17.44 -37.06
C PRO A 1062 -24.80 17.43 -36.06
N ALA A 1063 -25.43 18.59 -35.85
CA ALA A 1063 -26.68 18.68 -35.10
C ALA A 1063 -27.75 17.87 -35.85
N PHE A 1064 -28.40 16.90 -35.19
CA PHE A 1064 -29.40 16.04 -35.82
C PHE A 1064 -30.60 16.80 -36.41
N ASP A 1065 -30.81 18.07 -36.02
CA ASP A 1065 -31.82 18.94 -36.64
C ASP A 1065 -31.48 19.38 -38.08
N ALA A 1066 -30.23 19.25 -38.52
CA ALA A 1066 -29.81 19.59 -39.88
C ALA A 1066 -30.18 18.52 -40.93
N LEU A 1067 -30.54 17.29 -40.53
CA LEU A 1067 -30.95 16.22 -41.46
C LEU A 1067 -32.32 16.44 -42.12
N ARG A 1068 -32.99 17.58 -41.86
CA ARG A 1068 -34.24 17.97 -42.54
C ARG A 1068 -34.13 19.12 -43.54
N ARG A 1069 -32.93 19.66 -43.82
CA ARG A 1069 -32.75 20.62 -44.90
C ARG A 1069 -31.46 20.37 -45.69
N PHE A 1070 -31.62 19.82 -46.89
CA PHE A 1070 -30.61 19.90 -47.93
C PHE A 1070 -30.40 21.38 -48.30
N TYR A 1071 -29.23 21.92 -47.99
CA TYR A 1071 -28.71 23.11 -48.68
C TYR A 1071 -27.80 22.61 -49.80
N PRO A 1072 -28.03 22.99 -51.06
CA PRO A 1072 -27.05 22.80 -52.12
C PRO A 1072 -25.78 23.57 -51.75
N ASN A 1073 -24.65 22.87 -51.65
CA ASN A 1073 -23.33 23.40 -51.26
C ASN A 1073 -22.96 24.72 -51.97
N GLU A 1074 -22.63 25.79 -51.23
CA GLU A 1074 -21.74 26.87 -51.73
C GLU A 1074 -20.82 27.54 -50.69
N GLU A 1075 -20.76 27.12 -49.41
CA GLU A 1075 -19.69 27.58 -48.50
C GLU A 1075 -19.06 26.42 -47.73
N VAL A 1076 -17.73 26.31 -47.81
CA VAL A 1076 -16.92 25.45 -46.91
C VAL A 1076 -17.18 25.93 -45.49
N ALA A 1077 -17.54 25.02 -44.58
CA ALA A 1077 -17.78 25.37 -43.18
C ALA A 1077 -16.57 26.14 -42.63
N LYS A 1078 -16.79 27.39 -42.22
CA LYS A 1078 -15.73 28.18 -41.58
C LYS A 1078 -15.30 27.48 -40.29
N PRO A 1079 -14.01 27.52 -39.91
CA PRO A 1079 -13.58 27.11 -38.59
C PRO A 1079 -14.45 27.83 -37.55
N MET A 1080 -15.33 27.10 -36.87
CA MET A 1080 -16.20 27.66 -35.84
C MET A 1080 -15.66 27.22 -34.49
N SER A 1081 -15.62 28.16 -33.54
CA SER A 1081 -15.39 27.82 -32.13
C SER A 1081 -16.36 26.69 -31.73
N PRO A 1082 -15.88 25.64 -31.03
CA PRO A 1082 -16.73 24.63 -30.41
C PRO A 1082 -17.93 25.26 -29.69
N GLN A 1083 -19.10 24.60 -29.78
CA GLN A 1083 -20.33 25.12 -29.15
C GLN A 1083 -20.09 25.35 -27.65
N LYS A 1084 -20.67 26.43 -27.12
CA LYS A 1084 -20.63 26.69 -25.67
C LYS A 1084 -21.36 25.56 -24.96
N GLU A 1085 -20.66 24.90 -24.04
CA GLU A 1085 -21.25 23.89 -23.18
C GLU A 1085 -22.20 24.55 -22.17
N GLU A 1086 -23.39 23.97 -21.98
CA GLU A 1086 -24.32 24.41 -20.93
C GLU A 1086 -23.78 23.94 -19.57
N VAL A 1087 -23.27 24.90 -18.80
CA VAL A 1087 -22.69 24.61 -17.49
C VAL A 1087 -23.79 24.18 -16.52
N SER A 1088 -23.64 23.01 -15.92
CA SER A 1088 -24.53 22.49 -14.89
C SER A 1088 -24.52 23.41 -13.66
N PHE A 1089 -25.69 23.81 -13.16
CA PHE A 1089 -25.78 24.60 -11.91
C PHE A 1089 -25.20 23.83 -10.71
N GLU A 1090 -25.44 22.51 -10.67
CA GLU A 1090 -24.96 21.64 -9.58
C GLU A 1090 -23.47 21.28 -9.68
N TYR A 1091 -22.94 21.22 -10.90
CA TYR A 1091 -21.56 20.80 -11.19
C TYR A 1091 -20.86 21.77 -12.15
N PRO A 1092 -20.70 23.05 -11.75
CA PRO A 1092 -20.21 24.08 -12.66
C PRO A 1092 -18.73 23.96 -13.03
N ASN A 1093 -17.94 23.15 -12.32
CA ASN A 1093 -16.51 22.94 -12.59
C ASN A 1093 -16.22 21.64 -13.35
N THR A 1094 -17.25 20.85 -13.68
CA THR A 1094 -17.10 19.51 -14.26
C THR A 1094 -17.79 19.38 -15.62
N LEU A 1095 -17.06 18.90 -16.62
CA LEU A 1095 -17.62 18.38 -17.87
C LEU A 1095 -18.03 16.92 -17.68
N ASP A 1096 -19.33 16.61 -17.67
CA ASP A 1096 -19.82 15.22 -17.66
C ASP A 1096 -20.06 14.73 -19.09
N LEU A 1097 -19.18 13.85 -19.56
CA LEU A 1097 -19.25 13.27 -20.91
C LEU A 1097 -20.48 12.37 -21.11
N ARG A 1098 -21.10 11.90 -20.02
CA ARG A 1098 -22.28 11.02 -20.05
C ARG A 1098 -23.58 11.76 -20.32
N LYS A 1099 -23.64 13.08 -20.08
CA LYS A 1099 -24.83 13.89 -20.36
C LYS A 1099 -25.05 14.02 -21.87
N ARG A 1100 -26.27 13.66 -22.32
CA ARG A 1100 -26.65 13.57 -23.74
C ARG A 1100 -26.92 14.90 -24.45
N ASN A 1101 -26.94 16.05 -23.76
CA ASN A 1101 -27.15 17.34 -24.43
C ASN A 1101 -26.04 17.71 -25.46
N THR A 1102 -25.06 16.81 -25.63
CA THR A 1102 -23.89 16.94 -26.49
C THR A 1102 -23.34 15.59 -27.00
N ARG A 1103 -23.94 14.43 -26.62
CA ARG A 1103 -23.71 13.14 -27.29
C ARG A 1103 -24.81 12.93 -28.32
N VAL A 1104 -24.49 13.15 -29.59
CA VAL A 1104 -25.36 12.84 -30.71
C VAL A 1104 -25.60 11.33 -30.77
N SER A 1105 -26.85 10.89 -30.65
CA SER A 1105 -27.29 9.49 -30.83
C SER A 1105 -27.17 9.02 -32.26
#